data_AF-A0A9W8KKC4-F1
#
_entry.id   AF-A0A9W8KKC4-F1
#
_cell.length_a   1.000
_cell.length_b   1.000
_cell.length_c   1.000
_cell.angle_alpha   90.00
_cell.angle_beta   90.00
_cell.angle_gamma   90.00
#
_symmetry.space_group_name_H-M   'P 1'
#
loop_
_entity.id
_entity.type
_entity.pdbx_description
1 polymer ?
#
loop_
_entity_poly.entity_id
_entity_poly.type
_entity_poly.pdbx_seq_one_letter_code
_entity_poly.pdbx_strand_id
1 'polypeptide(L)'
;MSGSLQFTAISGANNEDAVCYLLEVDNAKILLDCGSYENYSEASLKQLQRVARQVDAVLLSHPDMAHLGAYPLAFCRYGLTCPVYATQAVHMMGRMCVRDTVMSLKAREEFSLFDEKDVDKAFENITPLQYFQPKALQGDNSSIVVTAHSAGHTIGGTIWTISNDTETVLYAMDFNHMKEEHLSRSSLMEGNKGMINPKLLRPTLLITDSYNALYKLPTRKKRVECFINSVAAGIKNEGNVLIPVDSAARVLEIAYVLNDWWHKNRNIRETHSLFFLSRCGRKTKSFAQSLIGWMAANIEEQLLEKDSKPFDLRHVTIVQSLEELDRKLGAGSRHRNRRRKAIVMATTEGMSLGFSQELFLRWASDKRNLVVLPQRGAPSSLARDLFTRWNERTQKSVNPGTAMKLGPPVRLSGQEINVTVKKLLPLEGKELEDWKVQDRQRKEQEAAREAILKRKRDMIDSDDMSSDEDSDSENQHGIDIAANVREMDAEAISEIDLETERLLSGQTFDLYIKGRGLVHGLHFLKSYCMFPFQEKIRRVDEYGEIYDPEEYTVKADTDDATLLLDIDKPYESDSETEEESRPTKSFIEKRRVQINCRVTFVDMEGRTDGTSTSNIIIQLMPKRVVIVHGSHASTQALASLCHDSQASAKKEVYTPGIGETLNVSSGINIYKIKLTDALFKQTRLLGVQENILGFVSGRIQYAQDDEFPVLDVNSTELESGWQPPMMVGDPKLSALRAVLNGRGVSTYFDSEGTLVCNNSVAIKLASNKRRKTEGLQIQGNLSPDYYLIRSIVYGHFATI
;
A
#
# COMPACT_ATOMS: atom_id res chain seq x y z
N MET A 1 -1.83 -28.49 14.11
CA MET A 1 -1.18 -27.36 14.83
C MET A 1 -2.26 -26.34 15.13
N SER A 2 -2.22 -25.69 16.30
CA SER A 2 -3.06 -24.51 16.54
C SER A 2 -2.42 -23.36 15.78
N GLY A 3 -3.10 -22.79 14.78
CA GLY A 3 -2.58 -21.62 14.07
C GLY A 3 -2.45 -20.44 15.04
N SER A 4 -1.31 -19.75 15.00
CA SER A 4 -1.13 -18.51 15.76
C SER A 4 -1.41 -17.32 14.86
N LEU A 5 -2.27 -16.40 15.32
CA LEU A 5 -2.58 -15.17 14.62
C LEU A 5 -2.48 -14.00 15.59
N GLN A 6 -1.53 -13.11 15.34
CA GLN A 6 -1.38 -11.86 16.10
C GLN A 6 -1.43 -10.66 15.17
N PHE A 7 -2.07 -9.61 15.63
CA PHE A 7 -2.16 -8.34 14.91
C PHE A 7 -1.63 -7.22 15.79
N THR A 8 -0.66 -6.45 15.30
CA THR A 8 -0.11 -5.29 16.00
C THR A 8 -0.30 -4.03 15.18
N ALA A 9 -0.91 -3.01 15.78
CA ALA A 9 -1.09 -1.74 15.11
C ALA A 9 0.13 -0.81 15.29
N ILE A 10 1.05 -0.77 14.31
CA ILE A 10 2.28 0.06 14.41
C ILE A 10 1.93 1.55 14.35
N SER A 11 1.07 1.94 13.40
CA SER A 11 0.53 3.30 13.23
C SER A 11 -0.89 3.25 12.65
N GLY A 12 -1.56 4.41 12.52
CA GLY A 12 -2.87 4.46 11.87
C GLY A 12 -3.99 3.75 12.65
N ALA A 13 -3.96 3.78 13.98
CA ALA A 13 -4.99 3.20 14.85
C ALA A 13 -5.59 4.25 15.78
N ASN A 14 -6.93 4.31 15.85
CA ASN A 14 -7.69 5.36 16.53
C ASN A 14 -7.37 6.81 16.09
N ASN A 15 -6.68 6.96 14.96
CA ASN A 15 -6.38 8.23 14.29
C ASN A 15 -6.47 8.07 12.76
N GLU A 16 -6.37 9.19 12.06
CA GLU A 16 -6.40 9.29 10.59
C GLU A 16 -4.97 9.44 10.00
N ASP A 17 -3.95 8.98 10.75
CA ASP A 17 -2.55 9.00 10.31
C ASP A 17 -2.26 7.87 9.31
N ALA A 18 -1.09 7.93 8.68
CA ALA A 18 -0.63 6.92 7.72
C ALA A 18 -0.58 5.51 8.35
N VAL A 19 -0.88 4.50 7.53
CA VAL A 19 -1.12 3.13 7.99
C VAL A 19 0.13 2.27 7.91
N CYS A 20 0.33 1.46 8.95
CA CYS A 20 1.37 0.45 9.01
C CYS A 20 0.97 -0.55 10.10
N TYR A 21 0.85 -1.83 9.73
CA TYR A 21 0.42 -2.88 10.63
C TYR A 21 1.31 -4.10 10.51
N LEU A 22 1.45 -4.87 11.59
CA LEU A 22 2.17 -6.12 11.60
C LEU A 22 1.19 -7.26 11.85
N LEU A 23 1.15 -8.22 10.93
CA LEU A 23 0.38 -9.44 11.04
C LEU A 23 1.36 -10.60 11.21
N GLU A 24 1.26 -11.29 12.35
CA GLU A 24 2.00 -12.51 12.60
C GLU A 24 1.08 -13.70 12.33
N VAL A 25 1.44 -14.52 11.34
CA VAL A 25 0.73 -15.75 10.98
C VAL A 25 1.69 -16.91 11.23
N ASP A 26 1.40 -17.70 12.25
CA ASP A 26 2.27 -18.75 12.78
C ASP A 26 3.64 -18.18 13.21
N ASN A 27 4.70 -18.43 12.45
CA ASN A 27 6.02 -17.85 12.69
C ASN A 27 6.37 -16.70 11.74
N ALA A 28 5.52 -16.41 10.74
CA ALA A 28 5.79 -15.44 9.71
C ALA A 28 5.32 -14.03 10.12
N LYS A 29 6.20 -13.05 10.02
CA LYS A 29 5.92 -11.63 10.30
C LYS A 29 5.69 -10.87 9.00
N ILE A 30 4.44 -10.54 8.71
CA ILE A 30 4.02 -9.84 7.49
C ILE A 30 3.67 -8.39 7.83
N LEU A 31 4.40 -7.44 7.23
CA LEU A 31 4.08 -6.02 7.34
C LEU A 31 3.01 -5.65 6.31
N LEU A 32 1.87 -5.15 6.79
CA LEU A 32 0.78 -4.66 5.96
C LEU A 32 0.89 -3.14 5.88
N ASP A 33 1.25 -2.66 4.70
CA ASP A 33 1.56 -1.26 4.39
C ASP A 33 2.70 -0.64 5.21
N CYS A 34 3.32 0.37 4.63
CA CYS A 34 4.46 1.11 5.20
C CYS A 34 4.29 2.60 4.88
N GLY A 35 3.22 3.17 5.44
CA GLY A 35 2.78 4.53 5.20
C GLY A 35 3.55 5.60 5.97
N SER A 36 3.75 6.75 5.33
CA SER A 36 4.06 8.02 5.99
C SER A 36 3.70 9.17 5.08
N TYR A 37 3.14 10.23 5.64
CA TYR A 37 2.99 11.49 4.92
C TYR A 37 4.36 12.20 4.79
N GLU A 38 4.38 13.52 4.85
CA GLU A 38 5.59 14.33 4.69
C GLU A 38 6.45 14.41 5.97
N ASN A 39 6.03 13.75 7.06
CA ASN A 39 6.73 13.79 8.35
C ASN A 39 7.56 12.52 8.59
N TYR A 40 8.86 12.60 8.36
CA TYR A 40 9.82 11.53 8.59
C TYR A 40 10.53 11.60 9.95
N SER A 41 9.88 12.19 10.96
CA SER A 41 10.48 12.28 12.30
C SER A 41 10.73 10.91 12.92
N GLU A 42 11.85 10.76 13.63
CA GLU A 42 12.19 9.52 14.35
C GLU A 42 11.09 9.11 15.34
N ALA A 43 10.42 10.08 15.98
CA ALA A 43 9.33 9.80 16.91
C ALA A 43 8.15 9.08 16.24
N SER A 44 7.78 9.49 15.03
CA SER A 44 6.66 8.91 14.28
C SER A 44 6.99 7.50 13.76
N LEU A 45 8.25 7.23 13.40
CA LEU A 45 8.67 5.97 12.76
C LEU A 45 9.40 5.01 13.71
N LYS A 46 9.51 5.35 15.00
CA LYS A 46 10.24 4.56 16.01
C LYS A 46 9.78 3.11 16.09
N GLN A 47 8.48 2.86 16.01
CA GLN A 47 7.94 1.50 16.07
C GLN A 47 8.28 0.70 14.81
N LEU A 48 8.16 1.32 13.63
CA LEU A 48 8.58 0.73 12.35
C LEU A 48 10.07 0.36 12.37
N GLN A 49 10.93 1.27 12.85
CA GLN A 49 12.37 1.02 12.96
C GLN A 49 12.71 -0.21 13.84
N ARG A 50 11.94 -0.47 14.90
CA ARG A 50 12.15 -1.63 15.78
C ARG A 50 11.81 -2.96 15.14
N VAL A 51 10.75 -2.97 14.32
CA VAL A 51 10.24 -4.21 13.71
C VAL A 51 10.86 -4.51 12.36
N ALA A 52 11.37 -3.51 11.63
CA ALA A 52 11.80 -3.63 10.23
C ALA A 52 12.72 -4.82 9.93
N ARG A 53 13.71 -5.10 10.80
CA ARG A 53 14.64 -6.23 10.64
C ARG A 53 14.05 -7.62 10.89
N GLN A 54 12.87 -7.68 11.50
CA GLN A 54 12.19 -8.91 11.88
C GLN A 54 11.08 -9.29 10.89
N VAL A 55 10.82 -8.46 9.88
CA VAL A 55 9.73 -8.67 8.91
C VAL A 55 10.19 -9.63 7.82
N ASP A 56 9.38 -10.64 7.52
CA ASP A 56 9.65 -11.64 6.50
C ASP A 56 9.07 -11.29 5.13
N ALA A 57 7.98 -10.51 5.10
CA ALA A 57 7.35 -10.04 3.87
C ALA A 57 6.60 -8.72 4.09
N VAL A 58 6.50 -7.90 3.04
CA VAL A 58 5.70 -6.66 3.05
C VAL A 58 4.62 -6.75 1.98
N LEU A 59 3.39 -6.37 2.32
CA LEU A 59 2.26 -6.24 1.38
C LEU A 59 1.87 -4.77 1.28
N LEU A 60 1.95 -4.19 0.07
CA LEU A 60 1.55 -2.80 -0.18
C LEU A 60 0.18 -2.76 -0.87
N SER A 61 -0.72 -1.89 -0.42
CA SER A 61 -2.11 -1.85 -0.86
C SER A 61 -2.42 -0.76 -1.89
N HIS A 62 -1.96 0.48 -1.69
CA HIS A 62 -2.31 1.63 -2.53
C HIS A 62 -1.08 2.47 -2.94
N PRO A 63 -1.10 3.16 -4.10
CA PRO A 63 0.00 3.97 -4.60
C PRO A 63 0.01 5.40 -4.05
N ASP A 64 -0.13 5.56 -2.74
CA ASP A 64 -0.14 6.87 -2.08
C ASP A 64 0.82 6.94 -0.89
N MET A 65 1.02 8.16 -0.37
CA MET A 65 1.90 8.38 0.77
C MET A 65 1.38 7.69 2.05
N ALA A 66 0.06 7.60 2.22
CA ALA A 66 -0.56 7.03 3.41
C ALA A 66 -0.30 5.52 3.56
N HIS A 67 -0.02 4.80 2.47
CA HIS A 67 0.20 3.35 2.46
C HIS A 67 1.65 2.93 2.17
N LEU A 68 2.43 3.71 1.41
CA LEU A 68 3.82 3.33 1.06
C LEU A 68 4.88 4.43 1.26
N GLY A 69 4.51 5.57 1.83
CA GLY A 69 5.40 6.74 1.94
C GLY A 69 6.63 6.57 2.84
N ALA A 70 6.63 5.60 3.76
CA ALA A 70 7.79 5.27 4.60
C ALA A 70 8.67 4.15 4.01
N TYR A 71 8.19 3.45 2.98
CA TYR A 71 8.85 2.26 2.46
C TYR A 71 10.31 2.49 2.03
N PRO A 72 10.65 3.51 1.21
CA PRO A 72 12.04 3.73 0.81
C PRO A 72 12.98 4.04 1.98
N LEU A 73 12.50 4.79 2.97
CA LEU A 73 13.27 5.07 4.18
C LEU A 73 13.53 3.79 4.98
N ALA A 74 12.50 2.95 5.14
CA ALA A 74 12.62 1.69 5.88
C ALA A 74 13.57 0.71 5.19
N PHE A 75 13.51 0.63 3.85
CA PHE A 75 14.42 -0.15 3.03
C PHE A 75 15.88 0.31 3.20
N CYS A 76 16.14 1.61 3.02
CA CYS A 76 17.51 2.12 3.04
C CYS A 76 18.14 2.20 4.44
N ARG A 77 17.37 2.51 5.49
CA ARG A 77 17.92 2.82 6.82
C ARG A 77 17.51 1.86 7.93
N TYR A 78 16.34 1.24 7.85
CA TYR A 78 15.84 0.39 8.93
C TYR A 78 16.11 -1.10 8.68
N GLY A 79 16.69 -1.45 7.53
CA GLY A 79 17.05 -2.83 7.19
C GLY A 79 15.86 -3.68 6.78
N LEU A 80 14.83 -3.07 6.18
CA LEU A 80 13.68 -3.78 5.61
C LEU A 80 14.06 -4.36 4.25
N THR A 81 14.81 -5.47 4.23
CA THR A 81 15.36 -6.11 3.02
C THR A 81 14.57 -7.32 2.55
N CYS A 82 13.43 -7.61 3.17
CA CYS A 82 12.60 -8.76 2.84
C CYS A 82 11.84 -8.58 1.51
N PRO A 83 11.30 -9.67 0.93
CA PRO A 83 10.48 -9.60 -0.27
C PRO A 83 9.23 -8.73 -0.07
N VAL A 84 9.00 -7.83 -1.02
CA VAL A 84 7.84 -6.92 -1.01
C VAL A 84 6.90 -7.28 -2.15
N TYR A 85 5.61 -7.33 -1.88
CA TYR A 85 4.59 -7.65 -2.87
C TYR A 85 3.62 -6.49 -3.01
N ALA A 86 3.38 -6.10 -4.25
CA ALA A 86 2.41 -5.09 -4.64
C ALA A 86 1.86 -5.44 -6.02
N THR A 87 0.74 -4.85 -6.42
CA THR A 87 0.33 -4.96 -7.83
C THR A 87 1.28 -4.16 -8.73
N GLN A 88 1.35 -4.55 -10.00
CA GLN A 88 2.14 -3.81 -11.01
C GLN A 88 1.80 -2.31 -11.02
N ALA A 89 0.51 -1.97 -10.93
CA ALA A 89 0.07 -0.58 -10.91
C ALA A 89 0.49 0.15 -9.62
N VAL A 90 0.42 -0.51 -8.44
CA VAL A 90 0.91 0.08 -7.17
C VAL A 90 2.42 0.31 -7.22
N HIS A 91 3.18 -0.64 -7.76
CA HIS A 91 4.62 -0.49 -7.98
C HIS A 91 4.94 0.75 -8.84
N MET A 92 4.33 0.87 -10.02
CA MET A 92 4.65 1.95 -10.97
C MET A 92 4.18 3.33 -10.48
N MET A 93 2.94 3.41 -10.00
CA MET A 93 2.34 4.68 -9.54
C MET A 93 2.87 5.11 -8.18
N GLY A 94 3.10 4.15 -7.28
CA GLY A 94 3.72 4.40 -5.97
C GLY A 94 5.11 5.00 -6.09
N ARG A 95 5.92 4.49 -7.03
CA ARG A 95 7.25 5.03 -7.33
C ARG A 95 7.16 6.51 -7.71
N MET A 96 6.20 6.88 -8.57
CA MET A 96 6.00 8.28 -8.97
C MET A 96 5.48 9.13 -7.81
N CYS A 97 4.61 8.57 -6.97
CA CYS A 97 4.03 9.25 -5.81
C CYS A 97 5.10 9.68 -4.80
N VAL A 98 5.93 8.73 -4.38
CA VAL A 98 7.00 9.01 -3.41
C VAL A 98 8.08 9.90 -4.04
N ARG A 99 8.46 9.64 -5.29
CA ARG A 99 9.46 10.46 -6.00
C ARG A 99 9.03 11.93 -6.12
N ASP A 100 7.78 12.22 -6.46
CA ASP A 100 7.27 13.60 -6.55
C ASP A 100 7.32 14.30 -5.18
N THR A 101 7.01 13.58 -4.10
CA THR A 101 7.08 14.10 -2.72
C THR A 101 8.52 14.36 -2.28
N VAL A 102 9.45 13.43 -2.53
CA VAL A 102 10.88 13.58 -2.20
C VAL A 102 11.50 14.76 -2.95
N MET A 103 11.24 14.88 -4.26
CA MET A 103 11.71 16.03 -5.03
C MET A 103 11.10 17.35 -4.52
N SER A 104 9.87 17.31 -4.01
CA SER A 104 9.23 18.48 -3.41
C SER A 104 9.85 18.84 -2.06
N LEU A 105 10.23 17.85 -1.24
CA LEU A 105 10.96 18.05 0.02
C LEU A 105 12.34 18.64 -0.24
N LYS A 106 13.13 18.04 -1.14
CA LYS A 106 14.48 18.52 -1.50
C LYS A 106 14.48 19.92 -2.10
N ALA A 107 13.42 20.32 -2.79
CA ALA A 107 13.30 21.67 -3.30
C ALA A 107 13.11 22.73 -2.20
N ARG A 108 12.69 22.32 -0.98
CA ARG A 108 12.29 23.23 0.11
C ARG A 108 13.11 23.09 1.38
N GLU A 109 13.74 21.94 1.58
CA GLU A 109 14.41 21.54 2.80
C GLU A 109 15.69 20.77 2.48
N GLU A 110 16.64 20.82 3.41
CA GLU A 110 17.85 19.98 3.35
C GLU A 110 17.45 18.56 3.76
N PHE A 111 16.92 17.81 2.81
CA PHE A 111 16.43 16.45 3.01
C PHE A 111 17.51 15.43 2.64
N SER A 112 18.11 14.80 3.65
CA SER A 112 19.21 13.85 3.51
C SER A 112 18.86 12.42 3.93
N LEU A 113 17.59 12.13 4.26
CA LEU A 113 17.19 10.81 4.74
C LEU A 113 17.31 9.75 3.64
N PHE A 114 16.81 10.05 2.44
CA PHE A 114 16.95 9.24 1.24
C PHE A 114 16.76 10.11 0.00
N ASP A 115 17.21 9.63 -1.16
CA ASP A 115 17.08 10.34 -2.43
C ASP A 115 16.11 9.65 -3.42
N GLU A 116 15.96 10.25 -4.60
CA GLU A 116 15.14 9.70 -5.67
C GLU A 116 15.68 8.37 -6.22
N LYS A 117 16.99 8.13 -6.12
CA LYS A 117 17.63 6.88 -6.55
C LYS A 117 17.38 5.77 -5.53
N ASP A 118 17.37 6.10 -4.25
CA ASP A 118 16.98 5.21 -3.15
C ASP A 118 15.52 4.78 -3.29
N VAL A 119 14.63 5.70 -3.71
CA VAL A 119 13.26 5.36 -4.09
C VAL A 119 13.27 4.35 -5.24
N ASP A 120 14.04 4.59 -6.29
CA ASP A 120 14.12 3.67 -7.44
C ASP A 120 14.59 2.26 -7.01
N LYS A 121 15.69 2.16 -6.25
CA LYS A 121 16.22 0.90 -5.70
C LYS A 121 15.23 0.17 -4.80
N ALA A 122 14.54 0.89 -3.91
CA ALA A 122 13.55 0.29 -3.02
C ALA A 122 12.39 -0.32 -3.83
N PHE A 123 11.94 0.37 -4.87
CA PHE A 123 10.85 -0.13 -5.72
C PHE A 123 11.28 -1.29 -6.63
N GLU A 124 12.55 -1.37 -7.04
CA GLU A 124 13.11 -2.53 -7.76
C GLU A 124 13.03 -3.83 -6.95
N ASN A 125 13.08 -3.76 -5.61
CA ASN A 125 12.92 -4.93 -4.73
C ASN A 125 11.46 -5.43 -4.63
N ILE A 126 10.49 -4.68 -5.17
CA ILE A 126 9.07 -5.08 -5.15
C ILE A 126 8.82 -6.11 -6.24
N THR A 127 8.28 -7.27 -5.85
CA THR A 127 7.72 -8.26 -6.77
C THR A 127 6.32 -7.84 -7.22
N PRO A 128 6.13 -7.46 -8.49
CA PRO A 128 4.81 -7.07 -8.98
C PRO A 128 3.91 -8.27 -9.20
N LEU A 129 2.66 -8.17 -8.74
CA LEU A 129 1.61 -9.17 -8.92
C LEU A 129 0.48 -8.66 -9.81
N GLN A 130 -0.26 -9.59 -10.41
CA GLN A 130 -1.54 -9.32 -11.06
C GLN A 130 -2.70 -9.57 -10.09
N TYR A 131 -3.87 -8.99 -10.36
CA TYR A 131 -5.07 -9.35 -9.60
C TYR A 131 -5.41 -10.83 -9.75
N PHE A 132 -5.94 -11.41 -8.68
CA PHE A 132 -6.36 -12.81 -8.59
C PHE A 132 -5.25 -13.83 -8.84
N GLN A 133 -3.98 -13.41 -8.80
CA GLN A 133 -2.83 -14.28 -8.87
C GLN A 133 -2.48 -14.78 -7.46
N PRO A 134 -2.63 -16.08 -7.14
CA PRO A 134 -2.16 -16.62 -5.88
C PRO A 134 -0.63 -16.70 -5.90
N LYS A 135 0.01 -16.15 -4.88
CA LYS A 135 1.47 -16.15 -4.72
C LYS A 135 1.84 -16.68 -3.34
N ALA A 136 2.54 -17.80 -3.29
CA ALA A 136 3.17 -18.27 -2.06
C ALA A 136 4.32 -17.32 -1.67
N LEU A 137 4.47 -17.03 -0.38
CA LEU A 137 5.60 -16.28 0.15
C LEU A 137 6.91 -17.06 -0.08
N GLN A 138 8.04 -16.34 -0.13
CA GLN A 138 9.36 -16.95 -0.33
C GLN A 138 9.91 -17.54 0.98
N GLY A 139 10.82 -18.51 0.85
CA GLY A 139 11.53 -19.13 1.98
C GLY A 139 10.64 -20.05 2.82
N ASP A 140 10.90 -20.08 4.12
CA ASP A 140 10.25 -20.97 5.10
C ASP A 140 8.75 -20.68 5.28
N ASN A 141 8.25 -19.56 4.73
CA ASN A 141 6.86 -19.11 4.82
C ASN A 141 6.01 -19.52 3.61
N SER A 142 6.46 -20.51 2.81
CA SER A 142 5.77 -20.95 1.59
C SER A 142 4.37 -21.53 1.79
N SER A 143 4.00 -21.86 3.04
CA SER A 143 2.64 -22.29 3.42
C SER A 143 1.62 -21.15 3.34
N ILE A 144 2.08 -19.90 3.36
CA ILE A 144 1.22 -18.71 3.29
C ILE A 144 1.10 -18.28 1.84
N VAL A 145 -0.13 -18.19 1.36
CA VAL A 145 -0.47 -17.73 0.02
C VAL A 145 -1.17 -16.38 0.11
N VAL A 146 -0.64 -15.39 -0.61
CA VAL A 146 -1.23 -14.07 -0.74
C VAL A 146 -1.87 -13.90 -2.11
N THR A 147 -3.04 -13.29 -2.15
CA THR A 147 -3.76 -12.98 -3.40
C THR A 147 -4.26 -11.53 -3.36
N ALA A 148 -3.93 -10.76 -4.39
CA ALA A 148 -4.40 -9.39 -4.54
C ALA A 148 -5.76 -9.34 -5.26
N HIS A 149 -6.72 -8.61 -4.71
CA HIS A 149 -8.03 -8.33 -5.32
C HIS A 149 -8.21 -6.83 -5.52
N SER A 150 -9.05 -6.38 -6.46
CA SER A 150 -9.22 -4.94 -6.71
C SER A 150 -9.97 -4.26 -5.56
N ALA A 151 -9.41 -3.16 -5.03
CA ALA A 151 -10.04 -2.32 -4.01
C ALA A 151 -10.99 -1.27 -4.61
N GLY A 152 -10.78 -0.86 -5.87
CA GLY A 152 -11.61 0.13 -6.57
C GLY A 152 -11.43 1.60 -6.15
N HIS A 153 -10.46 1.91 -5.27
CA HIS A 153 -10.18 3.27 -4.78
C HIS A 153 -9.08 3.99 -5.57
N THR A 154 -7.98 3.30 -5.86
CA THR A 154 -6.86 3.78 -6.68
C THR A 154 -6.54 2.78 -7.79
N ILE A 155 -5.86 3.23 -8.84
CA ILE A 155 -5.36 2.32 -9.87
C ILE A 155 -4.41 1.30 -9.23
N GLY A 156 -4.64 0.02 -9.47
CA GLY A 156 -3.89 -1.06 -8.81
C GLY A 156 -4.22 -1.32 -7.35
N GLY A 157 -5.03 -0.47 -6.70
CA GLY A 157 -5.31 -0.58 -5.27
C GLY A 157 -5.85 -1.96 -4.90
N THR A 158 -5.33 -2.55 -3.83
CA THR A 158 -5.56 -3.97 -3.51
C THR A 158 -6.23 -4.22 -2.18
N ILE A 159 -7.10 -5.22 -2.18
CA ILE A 159 -7.50 -5.96 -0.98
C ILE A 159 -6.69 -7.26 -0.98
N TRP A 160 -6.01 -7.54 0.13
CA TRP A 160 -5.18 -8.73 0.25
C TRP A 160 -5.94 -9.86 0.94
N THR A 161 -6.02 -11.01 0.28
CA THR A 161 -6.39 -12.28 0.92
C THR A 161 -5.10 -13.00 1.30
N ILE A 162 -4.89 -13.23 2.59
CA ILE A 162 -3.74 -13.93 3.15
C ILE A 162 -4.26 -15.24 3.72
N SER A 163 -3.94 -16.35 3.09
CA SER A 163 -4.43 -17.68 3.48
C SER A 163 -3.26 -18.58 3.85
N ASN A 164 -3.35 -19.23 5.01
CA ASN A 164 -2.59 -20.43 5.31
C ASN A 164 -3.54 -21.65 5.20
N ASP A 165 -3.08 -22.84 5.58
CA ASP A 165 -3.91 -24.06 5.53
C ASP A 165 -5.16 -24.03 6.43
N THR A 166 -5.23 -23.10 7.39
CA THR A 166 -6.22 -23.13 8.50
C THR A 166 -7.10 -21.88 8.59
N GLU A 167 -6.56 -20.73 8.22
CA GLU A 167 -7.09 -19.41 8.42
C GLU A 167 -7.01 -18.58 7.14
N THR A 168 -7.97 -17.68 6.98
CA THR A 168 -8.00 -16.73 5.87
C THR A 168 -8.21 -15.35 6.46
N VAL A 169 -7.22 -14.49 6.29
CA VAL A 169 -7.23 -13.09 6.69
C VAL A 169 -7.53 -12.25 5.45
N LEU A 170 -8.49 -11.35 5.58
CA LEU A 170 -8.85 -10.39 4.55
C LEU A 170 -8.44 -9.00 5.04
N TYR A 171 -7.42 -8.42 4.40
CA TYR A 171 -6.96 -7.05 4.64
C TYR A 171 -7.56 -6.13 3.58
N ALA A 172 -8.61 -5.39 3.98
CA ALA A 172 -9.41 -4.55 3.11
C ALA A 172 -9.42 -3.11 3.62
N MET A 173 -8.35 -2.39 3.34
CA MET A 173 -8.25 -0.94 3.61
C MET A 173 -8.78 -0.14 2.43
N ASP A 174 -9.36 1.03 2.71
CA ASP A 174 -9.63 2.09 1.75
C ASP A 174 -10.31 1.59 0.45
N PHE A 175 -11.30 0.70 0.56
CA PHE A 175 -11.97 0.14 -0.60
C PHE A 175 -13.19 0.96 -1.04
N ASN A 176 -13.53 0.86 -2.33
CA ASN A 176 -14.67 1.53 -2.93
C ASN A 176 -15.66 0.53 -3.54
N HIS A 177 -16.84 0.42 -2.95
CA HIS A 177 -17.91 -0.41 -3.50
C HIS A 177 -18.62 0.22 -4.72
N MET A 178 -18.45 1.54 -4.95
CA MET A 178 -19.05 2.24 -6.09
C MET A 178 -18.14 2.17 -7.33
N LYS A 179 -18.74 2.11 -8.52
CA LYS A 179 -18.01 2.27 -9.78
C LYS A 179 -17.66 3.75 -10.02
N GLU A 180 -16.42 4.03 -10.44
CA GLU A 180 -15.95 5.34 -10.86
C GLU A 180 -15.86 5.47 -12.40
N GLU A 181 -15.41 6.62 -12.95
CA GLU A 181 -15.21 6.70 -14.40
C GLU A 181 -14.03 5.82 -14.83
N HIS A 182 -12.90 5.94 -14.14
CA HIS A 182 -11.68 5.23 -14.53
C HIS A 182 -11.46 3.88 -13.85
N LEU A 183 -12.15 3.60 -12.73
CA LEU A 183 -12.01 2.35 -11.98
C LEU A 183 -13.32 1.58 -11.85
N SER A 184 -13.18 0.26 -11.89
CA SER A 184 -14.22 -0.68 -11.52
C SER A 184 -14.47 -0.66 -10.01
N ARG A 185 -15.64 -1.15 -9.61
CA ARG A 185 -15.98 -1.39 -8.20
C ARG A 185 -15.02 -2.40 -7.56
N SER A 186 -14.90 -2.37 -6.23
CA SER A 186 -14.16 -3.36 -5.46
C SER A 186 -14.59 -4.80 -5.77
N SER A 187 -13.62 -5.71 -5.80
CA SER A 187 -13.79 -7.16 -5.96
C SER A 187 -14.45 -7.86 -4.77
N LEU A 188 -14.67 -7.15 -3.65
CA LEU A 188 -15.56 -7.62 -2.58
C LEU A 188 -16.99 -7.82 -3.10
N MET A 189 -17.36 -7.09 -4.14
CA MET A 189 -18.69 -7.10 -4.74
C MET A 189 -18.65 -7.83 -6.08
N GLU A 190 -19.59 -8.74 -6.33
CA GLU A 190 -19.77 -9.45 -7.60
C GLU A 190 -21.17 -9.23 -8.19
N GLY A 191 -21.21 -9.16 -9.53
CA GLY A 191 -22.45 -9.04 -10.31
C GLY A 191 -23.13 -7.67 -10.26
N ASN A 192 -24.13 -7.45 -11.11
CA ASN A 192 -24.85 -6.16 -11.22
C ASN A 192 -25.75 -5.83 -10.04
N LYS A 193 -25.98 -6.79 -9.12
CA LYS A 193 -26.84 -6.61 -7.94
C LYS A 193 -26.09 -6.22 -6.67
N GLY A 194 -24.77 -6.03 -6.73
CA GLY A 194 -23.98 -5.66 -5.56
C GLY A 194 -24.02 -6.74 -4.47
N MET A 195 -23.94 -8.01 -4.87
CA MET A 195 -23.80 -9.11 -3.91
C MET A 195 -22.33 -9.27 -3.53
N ILE A 196 -22.06 -9.82 -2.35
CA ILE A 196 -20.68 -10.13 -1.96
C ILE A 196 -20.13 -11.28 -2.81
N ASN A 197 -18.86 -11.18 -3.17
CA ASN A 197 -18.11 -12.23 -3.85
C ASN A 197 -18.11 -13.51 -2.99
N PRO A 198 -18.67 -14.63 -3.49
CA PRO A 198 -18.80 -15.86 -2.72
C PRO A 198 -17.44 -16.46 -2.33
N LYS A 199 -16.36 -16.16 -3.07
CA LYS A 199 -15.00 -16.63 -2.74
C LYS A 199 -14.40 -15.94 -1.51
N LEU A 200 -14.93 -14.77 -1.13
CA LEU A 200 -14.43 -13.96 -0.02
C LEU A 200 -15.37 -14.00 1.20
N LEU A 201 -16.37 -14.89 1.19
CA LEU A 201 -17.29 -15.06 2.30
C LEU A 201 -16.63 -15.73 3.50
N ARG A 202 -17.03 -15.31 4.69
CA ARG A 202 -16.66 -15.88 5.99
C ARG A 202 -15.15 -15.98 6.26
N PRO A 203 -14.36 -14.90 6.04
CA PRO A 203 -12.96 -14.92 6.43
C PRO A 203 -12.83 -15.10 7.95
N THR A 204 -11.71 -15.68 8.38
CA THR A 204 -11.39 -15.86 9.81
C THR A 204 -11.20 -14.50 10.48
N LEU A 205 -10.47 -13.61 9.82
CA LEU A 205 -10.22 -12.25 10.26
C LEU A 205 -10.46 -11.28 9.11
N LEU A 206 -11.22 -10.21 9.37
CA LEU A 206 -11.32 -9.04 8.51
C LEU A 206 -10.61 -7.87 9.18
N ILE A 207 -9.65 -7.25 8.50
CA ILE A 207 -9.04 -5.98 8.91
C ILE A 207 -9.56 -4.90 7.95
N THR A 208 -10.18 -3.86 8.48
CA THR A 208 -10.84 -2.80 7.68
C THR A 208 -10.68 -1.42 8.32
N ASP A 209 -10.78 -0.37 7.50
CA ASP A 209 -10.74 1.01 7.95
C ASP A 209 -12.09 1.50 8.54
N SER A 210 -12.02 2.55 9.35
CA SER A 210 -13.17 3.31 9.85
C SER A 210 -13.15 4.78 9.39
N TYR A 211 -12.29 5.13 8.43
CA TYR A 211 -11.99 6.52 8.05
C TYR A 211 -13.25 7.30 7.68
N ASN A 212 -14.18 6.64 6.98
CA ASN A 212 -15.46 7.21 6.55
C ASN A 212 -16.68 6.74 7.36
N ALA A 213 -16.49 6.09 8.52
CA ALA A 213 -17.59 5.45 9.25
C ALA A 213 -18.72 6.41 9.70
N LEU A 214 -18.38 7.66 10.01
CA LEU A 214 -19.37 8.67 10.44
C LEU A 214 -20.09 9.36 9.27
N TYR A 215 -19.60 9.17 8.04
CA TYR A 215 -20.06 9.90 6.89
C TYR A 215 -21.02 9.05 6.06
N LYS A 216 -22.09 9.70 5.60
CA LYS A 216 -22.98 9.16 4.57
C LYS A 216 -22.82 9.98 3.31
N LEU A 217 -22.32 9.33 2.26
CA LEU A 217 -21.98 10.00 1.01
C LEU A 217 -23.21 10.20 0.11
N PRO A 218 -23.36 11.38 -0.52
CA PRO A 218 -24.32 11.56 -1.62
C PRO A 218 -24.00 10.65 -2.80
N THR A 219 -24.95 10.45 -3.71
CA THR A 219 -24.69 9.66 -4.93
C THR A 219 -23.56 10.28 -5.77
N ARG A 220 -22.74 9.43 -6.40
CA ARG A 220 -21.59 9.85 -7.21
C ARG A 220 -21.96 10.94 -8.23
N LYS A 221 -23.07 10.75 -8.96
CA LYS A 221 -23.57 11.72 -9.95
C LYS A 221 -23.71 13.13 -9.36
N LYS A 222 -24.28 13.25 -8.15
CA LYS A 222 -24.44 14.53 -7.46
C LYS A 222 -23.10 15.12 -7.00
N ARG A 223 -22.15 14.29 -6.57
CA ARG A 223 -20.81 14.74 -6.16
C ARG A 223 -20.04 15.30 -7.36
N VAL A 224 -20.00 14.57 -8.47
CA VAL A 224 -19.37 15.01 -9.73
C VAL A 224 -20.02 16.31 -10.24
N GLU A 225 -21.36 16.39 -10.24
CA GLU A 225 -22.07 17.60 -10.63
C GLU A 225 -21.70 18.79 -9.73
N CYS A 226 -21.64 18.58 -8.41
CA CYS A 226 -21.24 19.61 -7.45
C CYS A 226 -19.78 20.07 -7.66
N PHE A 227 -18.86 19.13 -7.92
CA PHE A 227 -17.46 19.41 -8.23
C PHE A 227 -17.34 20.29 -9.48
N ILE A 228 -17.98 19.88 -10.58
CA ILE A 228 -17.99 20.62 -11.84
C ILE A 228 -18.64 22.00 -11.68
N ASN A 229 -19.78 22.09 -10.99
CA ASN A 229 -20.46 23.36 -10.73
C ASN A 229 -19.59 24.31 -9.90
N SER A 230 -18.80 23.78 -8.96
CA SER A 230 -17.84 24.56 -8.18
C SER A 230 -16.73 25.14 -9.06
N VAL A 231 -16.14 24.31 -9.92
CA VAL A 231 -15.13 24.75 -10.89
C VAL A 231 -15.71 25.80 -11.86
N ALA A 232 -16.92 25.58 -12.38
CA ALA A 232 -17.63 26.54 -13.22
C ALA A 232 -17.92 27.86 -12.50
N ALA A 233 -18.23 27.83 -11.20
CA ALA A 233 -18.39 29.03 -10.37
C ALA A 233 -17.07 29.76 -10.10
N GLY A 234 -15.94 29.07 -10.15
CA GLY A 234 -14.60 29.66 -10.18
C GLY A 234 -14.37 30.45 -11.47
N ILE A 235 -14.62 29.80 -12.61
CA ILE A 235 -14.49 30.35 -13.96
C ILE A 235 -15.36 31.59 -14.16
N LYS A 236 -16.62 31.54 -13.73
CA LYS A 236 -17.58 32.66 -13.84
C LYS A 236 -17.10 33.93 -13.11
N ASN A 237 -16.29 33.78 -12.07
CA ASN A 237 -15.73 34.90 -11.31
C ASN A 237 -14.39 35.42 -11.87
N GLU A 238 -13.97 34.93 -13.05
CA GLU A 238 -12.70 35.30 -13.70
C GLU A 238 -11.47 35.10 -12.79
N GLY A 239 -11.51 34.09 -11.92
CA GLY A 239 -10.44 33.73 -10.98
C GLY A 239 -9.69 32.46 -11.38
N ASN A 240 -8.55 32.22 -10.73
CA ASN A 240 -7.86 30.94 -10.84
C ASN A 240 -8.53 29.89 -9.93
N VAL A 241 -8.47 28.63 -10.34
CA VAL A 241 -8.98 27.49 -9.56
C VAL A 241 -7.81 26.58 -9.20
N LEU A 242 -7.59 26.36 -7.90
CA LEU A 242 -6.61 25.42 -7.36
C LEU A 242 -7.32 24.15 -6.88
N ILE A 243 -6.80 23.00 -7.28
CA ILE A 243 -7.27 21.68 -6.86
C ILE A 243 -6.05 20.92 -6.33
N PRO A 244 -5.84 20.84 -5.00
CA PRO A 244 -4.75 20.06 -4.44
C PRO A 244 -5.03 18.57 -4.63
N VAL A 245 -4.08 17.86 -5.21
CA VAL A 245 -4.19 16.43 -5.54
C VAL A 245 -2.87 15.73 -5.26
N ASP A 246 -2.90 14.41 -5.18
CA ASP A 246 -1.71 13.58 -5.25
C ASP A 246 -1.12 13.59 -6.69
N SER A 247 0.00 12.87 -6.88
CA SER A 247 0.71 12.86 -8.16
C SER A 247 0.45 11.63 -9.03
N ALA A 248 -0.24 10.57 -8.56
CA ALA A 248 -0.32 9.28 -9.25
C ALA A 248 -1.56 8.39 -9.01
N ALA A 249 -2.32 8.65 -7.95
CA ALA A 249 -3.55 7.99 -7.52
C ALA A 249 -4.82 8.76 -7.90
N ARG A 250 -5.42 9.55 -6.99
CA ARG A 250 -6.74 10.20 -7.17
C ARG A 250 -6.74 11.28 -8.25
N VAL A 251 -5.59 11.85 -8.56
CA VAL A 251 -5.45 12.79 -9.69
C VAL A 251 -5.96 12.21 -11.01
N LEU A 252 -5.91 10.88 -11.22
CA LEU A 252 -6.37 10.26 -12.46
C LEU A 252 -7.89 10.38 -12.65
N GLU A 253 -8.71 10.12 -11.63
CA GLU A 253 -10.16 10.32 -11.70
C GLU A 253 -10.48 11.80 -11.92
N ILE A 254 -9.83 12.70 -11.17
CA ILE A 254 -10.09 14.14 -11.25
C ILE A 254 -9.71 14.68 -12.63
N ALA A 255 -8.55 14.32 -13.15
CA ALA A 255 -8.07 14.72 -14.47
C ALA A 255 -8.99 14.19 -15.57
N TYR A 256 -9.46 12.94 -15.46
CA TYR A 256 -10.37 12.33 -16.43
C TYR A 256 -11.73 13.03 -16.46
N VAL A 257 -12.35 13.23 -15.28
CA VAL A 257 -13.63 13.95 -15.14
C VAL A 257 -13.53 15.38 -15.67
N LEU A 258 -12.45 16.11 -15.36
CA LEU A 258 -12.24 17.45 -15.87
C LEU A 258 -11.99 17.46 -17.39
N ASN A 259 -11.24 16.49 -17.92
CA ASN A 259 -10.95 16.40 -19.35
C ASN A 259 -12.22 16.15 -20.17
N ASP A 260 -13.10 15.23 -19.74
CA ASP A 260 -14.39 14.97 -20.39
C ASP A 260 -15.31 16.21 -20.32
N TRP A 261 -15.40 16.85 -19.16
CA TRP A 261 -16.17 18.07 -19.02
C TRP A 261 -15.62 19.22 -19.90
N TRP A 262 -14.29 19.34 -20.00
CA TRP A 262 -13.61 20.32 -20.85
C TRP A 262 -13.80 20.04 -22.35
N HIS A 263 -13.95 18.76 -22.71
CA HIS A 263 -14.28 18.35 -24.06
C HIS A 263 -15.67 18.88 -24.48
N LYS A 264 -16.66 18.76 -23.59
CA LYS A 264 -18.05 19.17 -23.79
C LYS A 264 -18.24 20.70 -23.80
N ASN A 265 -17.40 21.46 -23.10
CA ASN A 265 -17.58 22.91 -22.90
C ASN A 265 -16.55 23.77 -23.66
N ARG A 266 -16.72 23.90 -24.98
CA ARG A 266 -15.78 24.62 -25.87
C ARG A 266 -15.59 26.11 -25.53
N ASN A 267 -16.63 26.79 -25.06
CA ASN A 267 -16.62 28.23 -24.78
C ASN A 267 -15.62 28.63 -23.67
N ILE A 268 -15.27 27.69 -22.78
CA ILE A 268 -14.38 27.94 -21.64
C ILE A 268 -12.91 28.01 -22.08
N ARG A 269 -12.59 27.40 -23.24
CA ARG A 269 -11.22 27.25 -23.75
C ARG A 269 -10.56 28.58 -24.07
N GLU A 270 -11.32 29.61 -24.41
CA GLU A 270 -10.77 30.92 -24.74
C GLU A 270 -10.29 31.66 -23.49
N THR A 271 -10.99 31.49 -22.37
CA THR A 271 -10.78 32.26 -21.14
C THR A 271 -9.83 31.59 -20.14
N HIS A 272 -9.90 30.25 -20.06
CA HIS A 272 -9.14 29.46 -19.08
C HIS A 272 -8.31 28.36 -19.75
N SER A 273 -7.32 27.85 -19.02
CA SER A 273 -6.50 26.70 -19.43
C SER A 273 -6.36 25.72 -18.26
N LEU A 274 -6.38 24.43 -18.59
CA LEU A 274 -6.34 23.34 -17.62
C LEU A 274 -4.91 22.77 -17.53
N PHE A 275 -4.34 22.79 -16.33
CA PHE A 275 -2.99 22.34 -16.06
C PHE A 275 -2.95 21.26 -14.99
N PHE A 276 -1.98 20.35 -15.12
CA PHE A 276 -1.54 19.46 -14.06
C PHE A 276 -0.09 19.81 -13.72
N LEU A 277 0.14 20.29 -12.51
CA LEU A 277 1.43 20.76 -12.02
C LEU A 277 2.02 19.72 -11.06
N SER A 278 2.97 18.94 -11.57
CA SER A 278 3.68 17.86 -10.84
C SER A 278 5.05 17.67 -11.47
N ARG A 279 6.06 17.37 -10.65
CA ARG A 279 7.43 17.09 -11.11
C ARG A 279 7.47 15.79 -11.93
N CYS A 280 6.71 14.78 -11.50
CA CYS A 280 6.63 13.47 -12.16
C CYS A 280 5.44 13.30 -13.13
N GLY A 281 4.56 14.30 -13.27
CA GLY A 281 3.27 14.15 -13.95
C GLY A 281 3.32 13.61 -15.39
N ARG A 282 4.40 13.90 -16.16
CA ARG A 282 4.56 13.36 -17.52
C ARG A 282 4.73 11.83 -17.51
N LYS A 283 5.55 11.31 -16.59
CA LYS A 283 5.75 9.87 -16.39
C LYS A 283 4.48 9.22 -15.84
N THR A 284 3.81 9.84 -14.88
CA THR A 284 2.50 9.38 -14.39
C THR A 284 1.50 9.18 -15.53
N LYS A 285 1.36 10.16 -16.43
CA LYS A 285 0.48 10.03 -17.60
C LYS A 285 0.88 8.85 -18.49
N SER A 286 2.17 8.71 -18.77
CA SER A 286 2.68 7.60 -19.59
C SER A 286 2.37 6.24 -18.96
N PHE A 287 2.57 6.09 -17.65
CA PHE A 287 2.25 4.87 -16.92
C PHE A 287 0.75 4.60 -16.84
N ALA A 288 -0.09 5.63 -16.69
CA ALA A 288 -1.54 5.45 -16.74
C ALA A 288 -1.98 4.88 -18.10
N GLN A 289 -1.33 5.31 -19.19
CA GLN A 289 -1.61 4.81 -20.53
C GLN A 289 -1.10 3.37 -20.75
N SER A 290 -0.07 2.90 -20.04
CA SER A 290 0.35 1.49 -20.11
C SER A 290 -0.50 0.57 -19.23
N LEU A 291 -1.21 1.11 -18.23
CA LEU A 291 -1.99 0.35 -17.25
C LEU A 291 -3.49 0.25 -17.57
N ILE A 292 -3.89 0.34 -18.85
CA ILE A 292 -5.30 0.32 -19.25
C ILE A 292 -6.02 -0.96 -18.80
N GLY A 293 -5.34 -2.11 -18.81
CA GLY A 293 -5.90 -3.38 -18.32
C GLY A 293 -6.25 -3.39 -16.82
N TRP A 294 -5.82 -2.37 -16.06
CA TRP A 294 -6.15 -2.19 -14.65
C TRP A 294 -7.33 -1.23 -14.43
N MET A 295 -7.80 -0.57 -15.48
CA MET A 295 -8.87 0.42 -15.44
C MET A 295 -10.25 -0.23 -15.65
N ALA A 296 -11.30 0.58 -15.57
CA ALA A 296 -12.66 0.13 -15.84
C ALA A 296 -12.84 -0.32 -17.29
N ALA A 297 -13.73 -1.30 -17.51
CA ALA A 297 -14.03 -1.84 -18.84
C ALA A 297 -14.43 -0.77 -19.87
N ASN A 298 -15.04 0.34 -19.46
CA ASN A 298 -15.38 1.44 -20.39
C ASN A 298 -14.16 2.17 -20.96
N ILE A 299 -13.00 2.13 -20.30
CA ILE A 299 -11.74 2.66 -20.84
C ILE A 299 -11.08 1.60 -21.73
N GLU A 300 -11.16 0.33 -21.34
CA GLU A 300 -10.66 -0.78 -22.17
C GLU A 300 -11.43 -0.87 -23.50
N GLU A 301 -12.75 -0.67 -23.50
CA GLU A 301 -13.57 -0.60 -24.71
C GLU A 301 -13.13 0.54 -25.65
N GLN A 302 -12.66 1.68 -25.13
CA GLN A 302 -12.12 2.78 -25.95
C GLN A 302 -10.83 2.39 -26.69
N LEU A 303 -10.06 1.41 -26.19
CA LEU A 303 -8.87 0.91 -26.88
C LEU A 303 -9.24 0.16 -28.17
N LEU A 304 -10.44 -0.44 -28.23
CA LEU A 304 -10.93 -1.16 -29.41
C LEU A 304 -11.38 -0.21 -30.53
N GLU A 305 -11.60 1.08 -30.22
CA GLU A 305 -11.95 2.09 -31.20
C GLU A 305 -10.71 2.58 -31.97
N LYS A 306 -10.71 2.42 -33.30
CA LYS A 306 -9.53 2.63 -34.17
C LYS A 306 -8.87 4.03 -34.13
N ASP A 307 -9.55 5.05 -33.61
CA ASP A 307 -9.07 6.45 -33.59
C ASP A 307 -8.99 7.07 -32.18
N SER A 308 -9.19 6.27 -31.12
CA SER A 308 -9.19 6.76 -29.75
C SER A 308 -7.95 6.30 -28.99
N LYS A 309 -7.22 7.25 -28.40
CA LYS A 309 -6.20 6.92 -27.41
C LYS A 309 -6.92 6.76 -26.06
N PRO A 310 -6.89 5.59 -25.42
CA PRO A 310 -7.47 5.41 -24.10
C PRO A 310 -6.76 6.30 -23.08
N PHE A 311 -7.53 6.85 -22.14
CA PHE A 311 -7.06 7.82 -21.15
C PHE A 311 -6.33 9.04 -21.76
N ASP A 312 -6.80 9.53 -22.91
CA ASP A 312 -6.19 10.70 -23.56
C ASP A 312 -6.63 12.01 -22.90
N LEU A 313 -5.79 12.47 -21.98
CA LEU A 313 -5.88 13.78 -21.34
C LEU A 313 -5.48 14.91 -22.32
N ARG A 314 -6.16 15.03 -23.47
CA ARG A 314 -5.87 16.00 -24.55
C ARG A 314 -5.91 17.44 -24.10
N HIS A 315 -6.74 17.74 -23.10
CA HIS A 315 -6.97 19.10 -22.63
C HIS A 315 -6.17 19.46 -21.39
N VAL A 316 -5.54 18.47 -20.73
CA VAL A 316 -4.73 18.68 -19.53
C VAL A 316 -3.28 18.93 -19.97
N THR A 317 -2.80 20.16 -19.76
CA THR A 317 -1.40 20.49 -20.02
C THR A 317 -0.56 20.18 -18.78
N ILE A 318 0.34 19.21 -18.90
CA ILE A 318 1.25 18.86 -17.79
C ILE A 318 2.42 19.83 -17.75
N VAL A 319 2.76 20.29 -16.56
CA VAL A 319 3.80 21.29 -16.27
C VAL A 319 4.62 20.80 -15.08
N GLN A 320 5.93 21.01 -15.12
CA GLN A 320 6.85 20.51 -14.08
C GLN A 320 7.42 21.61 -13.17
N SER A 321 7.28 22.89 -13.54
CA SER A 321 7.73 24.02 -12.74
C SER A 321 6.74 25.20 -12.77
N LEU A 322 6.80 26.05 -11.75
CA LEU A 322 5.97 27.26 -11.71
C LEU A 322 6.35 28.28 -12.79
N GLU A 323 7.62 28.31 -13.20
CA GLU A 323 8.09 29.17 -14.28
C GLU A 323 7.51 28.74 -15.62
N GLU A 324 7.47 27.43 -15.88
CA GLU A 324 6.82 26.90 -17.08
C GLU A 324 5.31 27.22 -17.07
N LEU A 325 4.65 27.16 -15.91
CA LEU A 325 3.26 27.55 -15.75
C LEU A 325 3.06 29.05 -16.08
N ASP A 326 3.87 29.93 -15.47
CA ASP A 326 3.79 31.37 -15.67
C ASP A 326 4.10 31.75 -17.14
N ARG A 327 5.07 31.07 -17.78
CA ARG A 327 5.37 31.21 -19.22
C ARG A 327 4.20 30.81 -20.09
N LYS A 328 3.56 29.66 -19.84
CA LYS A 328 2.40 29.19 -20.62
C LYS A 328 1.17 30.10 -20.42
N LEU A 329 0.98 30.63 -19.22
CA LEU A 329 -0.06 31.62 -18.93
C LEU A 329 0.21 32.97 -19.61
N GLY A 330 1.50 33.36 -19.70
CA GLY A 330 1.94 34.60 -20.37
C GLY A 330 1.92 34.52 -21.90
N ALA A 331 2.41 33.43 -22.49
CA ALA A 331 2.54 33.22 -23.93
C ALA A 331 1.19 33.11 -24.67
N GLY A 332 0.12 32.74 -23.97
CA GLY A 332 -1.23 32.65 -24.53
C GLY A 332 -1.93 33.99 -24.76
N SER A 333 -1.32 35.13 -24.41
CA SER A 333 -1.95 36.46 -24.48
C SER A 333 -1.70 37.13 -25.84
N ARG A 334 -2.43 36.70 -26.89
CA ARG A 334 -2.49 37.42 -28.19
C ARG A 334 -3.23 38.77 -28.11
N HIS A 335 -3.85 39.07 -26.98
CA HIS A 335 -4.50 40.35 -26.71
C HIS A 335 -3.81 41.04 -25.54
N ARG A 336 -3.23 42.20 -25.81
CA ARG A 336 -2.34 43.00 -24.95
C ARG A 336 -2.90 43.39 -23.56
N ASN A 337 -4.13 42.99 -23.22
CA ASN A 337 -4.84 43.37 -21.99
C ASN A 337 -5.59 42.25 -21.23
N ARG A 338 -5.56 40.98 -21.65
CA ARG A 338 -6.22 39.89 -20.89
C ARG A 338 -5.31 38.66 -20.74
N ARG A 339 -4.77 38.48 -19.52
CA ARG A 339 -4.08 37.25 -19.11
C ARG A 339 -5.10 36.12 -18.96
N ARG A 340 -4.84 34.97 -19.58
CA ARG A 340 -5.68 33.76 -19.42
C ARG A 340 -5.58 33.27 -17.98
N LYS A 341 -6.69 32.75 -17.46
CA LYS A 341 -6.78 32.22 -16.09
C LYS A 341 -6.52 30.71 -16.08
N ALA A 342 -6.11 30.19 -14.92
CA ALA A 342 -5.67 28.82 -14.79
C ALA A 342 -6.61 27.99 -13.91
N ILE A 343 -6.86 26.75 -14.33
CA ILE A 343 -7.35 25.68 -13.46
C ILE A 343 -6.19 24.72 -13.29
N VAL A 344 -5.69 24.59 -12.07
CA VAL A 344 -4.46 23.83 -11.80
C VAL A 344 -4.75 22.75 -10.77
N MET A 345 -4.56 21.52 -11.20
CA MET A 345 -4.36 20.38 -10.31
C MET A 345 -2.89 20.39 -9.87
N ALA A 346 -2.62 20.52 -8.57
CA ALA A 346 -1.25 20.73 -8.06
C ALA A 346 -0.92 19.77 -6.92
N THR A 347 0.30 19.26 -6.90
CA THR A 347 0.84 18.38 -5.85
C THR A 347 1.47 19.22 -4.72
N THR A 348 1.39 18.88 -3.44
CA THR A 348 0.79 17.68 -2.81
C THR A 348 -0.65 17.91 -2.33
N GLU A 349 -1.38 16.85 -2.06
CA GLU A 349 -2.76 16.89 -1.57
C GLU A 349 -2.95 17.59 -0.21
N GLY A 350 -1.96 17.51 0.68
CA GLY A 350 -2.02 18.09 2.03
C GLY A 350 -1.82 19.61 2.05
N MET A 351 -1.30 20.19 0.97
CA MET A 351 -0.92 21.61 0.90
C MET A 351 0.08 22.06 1.99
N SER A 352 0.77 21.09 2.59
CA SER A 352 1.87 21.31 3.54
C SER A 352 3.21 21.46 2.82
N LEU A 353 3.31 20.94 1.60
CA LEU A 353 4.49 20.94 0.74
C LEU A 353 4.07 21.09 -0.73
N GLY A 354 5.05 21.39 -1.58
CA GLY A 354 4.91 21.27 -3.03
C GLY A 354 4.16 22.44 -3.65
N PHE A 355 3.85 22.28 -4.94
CA PHE A 355 3.22 23.31 -5.76
C PHE A 355 1.83 23.75 -5.28
N SER A 356 1.06 22.88 -4.63
CA SER A 356 -0.25 23.20 -4.09
C SER A 356 -0.16 24.27 -2.98
N GLN A 357 0.83 24.15 -2.07
CA GLN A 357 1.12 25.16 -1.06
C GLN A 357 1.56 26.47 -1.73
N GLU A 358 2.45 26.40 -2.71
CA GLU A 358 2.98 27.58 -3.40
C GLU A 358 1.90 28.39 -4.12
N LEU A 359 1.04 27.69 -4.87
CA LEU A 359 -0.07 28.32 -5.57
C LEU A 359 -1.10 28.88 -4.58
N PHE A 360 -1.36 28.18 -3.47
CA PHE A 360 -2.22 28.70 -2.43
C PHE A 360 -1.70 30.01 -1.85
N LEU A 361 -0.40 30.08 -1.51
CA LEU A 361 0.22 31.32 -1.02
C LEU A 361 0.13 32.47 -2.03
N ARG A 362 0.21 32.19 -3.34
CA ARG A 362 0.05 33.20 -4.39
C ARG A 362 -1.41 33.64 -4.58
N TRP A 363 -2.37 32.74 -4.38
CA TRP A 363 -3.76 32.93 -4.80
C TRP A 363 -4.75 33.18 -3.65
N ALA A 364 -4.39 32.90 -2.40
CA ALA A 364 -5.28 33.00 -1.24
C ALA A 364 -5.81 34.43 -0.99
N SER A 365 -5.03 35.46 -1.33
CA SER A 365 -5.40 36.86 -1.06
C SER A 365 -6.40 37.46 -2.07
N ASP A 366 -6.60 36.85 -3.24
CA ASP A 366 -7.56 37.34 -4.25
C ASP A 366 -8.93 36.68 -4.07
N LYS A 367 -9.96 37.51 -3.89
CA LYS A 367 -11.37 37.11 -3.71
C LYS A 367 -12.00 36.40 -4.91
N ARG A 368 -11.39 36.51 -6.09
CA ARG A 368 -11.87 35.84 -7.32
C ARG A 368 -11.51 34.37 -7.33
N ASN A 369 -10.38 34.02 -6.72
CA ASN A 369 -9.83 32.67 -6.76
C ASN A 369 -10.67 31.69 -5.95
N LEU A 370 -10.57 30.42 -6.33
CA LEU A 370 -11.27 29.30 -5.72
C LEU A 370 -10.29 28.18 -5.43
N VAL A 371 -10.37 27.60 -4.23
CA VAL A 371 -9.71 26.36 -3.86
C VAL A 371 -10.79 25.28 -3.72
N VAL A 372 -10.68 24.21 -4.50
CA VAL A 372 -11.59 23.06 -4.46
C VAL A 372 -10.83 21.89 -3.85
N LEU A 373 -11.17 21.52 -2.63
CA LEU A 373 -10.56 20.38 -1.94
C LEU A 373 -11.29 19.09 -2.35
N PRO A 374 -10.64 18.17 -3.09
CA PRO A 374 -11.24 16.89 -3.48
C PRO A 374 -11.23 15.87 -2.34
N GLN A 375 -10.42 16.10 -1.31
CA GLN A 375 -10.20 15.21 -0.17
C GLN A 375 -9.88 16.00 1.09
N ARG A 376 -10.02 15.36 2.26
CA ARG A 376 -9.84 16.00 3.58
C ARG A 376 -8.37 16.31 3.91
N GLY A 377 -7.42 15.63 3.25
CA GLY A 377 -5.97 15.76 3.48
C GLY A 377 -5.52 15.20 4.84
N ALA A 378 -4.21 15.03 5.04
CA ALA A 378 -3.65 14.49 6.28
C ALA A 378 -4.03 15.34 7.53
N PRO A 379 -4.17 14.76 8.73
CA PRO A 379 -4.66 15.47 9.92
C PRO A 379 -3.90 16.76 10.29
N SER A 380 -2.58 16.76 10.11
CA SER A 380 -1.71 17.90 10.42
C SER A 380 -1.53 18.89 9.26
N SER A 381 -2.31 18.75 8.19
CA SER A 381 -2.08 19.46 6.94
C SER A 381 -2.89 20.75 6.80
N LEU A 382 -2.43 21.66 5.94
CA LEU A 382 -3.16 22.89 5.62
C LEU A 382 -4.52 22.58 4.96
N ALA A 383 -4.58 21.56 4.10
CA ALA A 383 -5.83 21.11 3.49
C ALA A 383 -6.87 20.72 4.56
N ARG A 384 -6.43 20.06 5.65
CA ARG A 384 -7.31 19.68 6.76
C ARG A 384 -7.84 20.87 7.54
N ASP A 385 -7.01 21.89 7.83
CA ASP A 385 -7.49 23.13 8.48
C ASP A 385 -8.53 23.85 7.60
N LEU A 386 -8.28 23.94 6.30
CA LEU A 386 -9.23 24.52 5.34
C LEU A 386 -10.55 23.74 5.28
N PHE A 387 -10.48 22.41 5.29
CA PHE A 387 -11.66 21.54 5.35
C PHE A 387 -12.47 21.78 6.63
N THR A 388 -11.83 21.77 7.80
CA THR A 388 -12.51 21.99 9.09
C THR A 388 -13.25 23.32 9.12
N ARG A 389 -12.59 24.41 8.71
CA ARG A 389 -13.21 25.75 8.64
C ARG A 389 -14.36 25.83 7.65
N TRP A 390 -14.23 25.17 6.50
CA TRP A 390 -15.31 25.07 5.53
C TRP A 390 -16.51 24.29 6.12
N ASN A 391 -16.22 23.18 6.81
CA ASN A 391 -17.23 22.32 7.40
C ASN A 391 -18.01 23.05 8.51
N GLU A 392 -17.33 23.76 9.40
CA GLU A 392 -17.95 24.57 10.47
C GLU A 392 -18.93 25.64 9.93
N ARG A 393 -18.58 26.28 8.81
CA ARG A 393 -19.44 27.31 8.20
C ARG A 393 -20.63 26.74 7.44
N THR A 394 -20.46 25.56 6.86
CA THR A 394 -21.46 24.92 6.00
C THR A 394 -22.43 24.04 6.79
N GLN A 395 -21.90 23.31 7.77
CA GLN A 395 -22.63 22.36 8.60
C GLN A 395 -22.75 22.93 10.03
N LYS A 396 -23.72 23.84 10.23
CA LYS A 396 -24.13 24.29 11.57
C LYS A 396 -24.69 23.06 12.33
N SER A 397 -23.87 22.47 13.19
CA SER A 397 -24.03 21.20 13.92
C SER A 397 -23.94 19.93 13.07
N VAL A 398 -22.98 19.07 13.43
CA VAL A 398 -22.86 17.69 12.91
C VAL A 398 -23.35 16.76 14.00
N ASN A 399 -24.56 16.22 13.85
CA ASN A 399 -24.93 15.02 14.58
C ASN A 399 -24.31 13.81 13.86
N PRO A 400 -23.77 12.81 14.59
CA PRO A 400 -23.30 11.56 14.00
C PRO A 400 -24.38 10.94 13.10
N GLY A 401 -24.02 10.54 11.88
CA GLY A 401 -24.96 9.96 10.90
C GLY A 401 -25.71 10.96 10.00
N THR A 402 -25.43 12.27 10.12
CA THR A 402 -25.99 13.27 9.19
C THR A 402 -25.31 13.13 7.82
N ALA A 403 -26.10 13.04 6.75
CA ALA A 403 -25.57 13.00 5.39
C ALA A 403 -24.68 14.22 5.12
N MET A 404 -23.48 13.97 4.58
CA MET A 404 -22.55 15.04 4.27
C MET A 404 -23.19 15.97 3.24
N LYS A 405 -23.49 17.21 3.66
CA LYS A 405 -24.17 18.17 2.78
C LYS A 405 -23.15 18.71 1.78
N LEU A 406 -23.49 18.60 0.49
CA LEU A 406 -22.80 19.31 -0.57
C LEU A 406 -23.03 20.80 -0.36
N GLY A 407 -21.96 21.53 -0.03
CA GLY A 407 -22.01 22.95 0.30
C GLY A 407 -21.52 23.83 -0.85
N PRO A 408 -22.11 25.01 -1.07
CA PRO A 408 -21.59 25.96 -2.04
C PRO A 408 -20.20 26.49 -1.63
N PRO A 409 -19.43 27.09 -2.55
CA PRO A 409 -18.17 27.73 -2.21
C PRO A 409 -18.34 28.84 -1.17
N VAL A 410 -17.63 28.70 -0.04
CA VAL A 410 -17.69 29.64 1.08
C VAL A 410 -16.48 30.57 1.03
N ARG A 411 -16.71 31.87 1.27
CA ARG A 411 -15.61 32.83 1.47
C ARG A 411 -15.09 32.69 2.88
N LEU A 412 -13.78 32.53 3.06
CA LEU A 412 -13.12 32.53 4.37
C LEU A 412 -12.62 33.92 4.79
N SER A 413 -13.21 34.98 4.23
CA SER A 413 -12.78 36.38 4.40
C SER A 413 -12.60 36.78 5.87
N GLY A 414 -11.47 37.44 6.16
CA GLY A 414 -11.15 37.99 7.49
C GLY A 414 -10.44 37.02 8.44
N GLN A 415 -10.07 35.82 7.98
CA GLN A 415 -9.26 34.88 8.75
C GLN A 415 -7.80 34.91 8.31
N GLU A 416 -6.90 34.87 9.29
CA GLU A 416 -5.48 34.67 9.09
C GLU A 416 -5.12 33.21 9.36
N ILE A 417 -4.27 32.65 8.50
CA ILE A 417 -3.65 31.35 8.74
C ILE A 417 -2.14 31.54 8.83
N ASN A 418 -1.54 30.92 9.84
CA ASN A 418 -0.11 30.80 9.96
C ASN A 418 0.33 29.61 9.11
N VAL A 419 0.89 29.89 7.94
CA VAL A 419 1.47 28.85 7.08
C VAL A 419 2.96 28.81 7.32
N THR A 420 3.46 27.63 7.68
CA THR A 420 4.91 27.40 7.79
C THR A 420 5.44 27.09 6.41
N VAL A 421 6.29 27.96 5.88
CA VAL A 421 6.90 27.83 4.56
C VAL A 421 8.38 27.56 4.76
N LYS A 422 8.86 26.45 4.20
CA LYS A 422 10.28 26.12 4.18
C LYS A 422 10.87 26.48 2.82
N LYS A 423 12.05 27.09 2.84
CA LYS A 423 12.79 27.48 1.64
C LYS A 423 14.28 27.17 1.84
N LEU A 424 14.93 26.78 0.76
CA LEU A 424 16.39 26.75 0.67
C LEU A 424 16.86 28.08 0.11
N LEU A 425 17.77 28.73 0.82
CA LEU A 425 18.47 29.92 0.34
C LEU A 425 19.94 29.57 0.14
N PRO A 426 20.58 29.98 -0.97
CA PRO A 426 22.02 29.82 -1.13
C PRO A 426 22.75 30.60 -0.04
N LEU A 427 23.85 30.04 0.47
CA LEU A 427 24.72 30.73 1.41
C LEU A 427 25.40 31.91 0.69
N GLU A 428 25.33 33.09 1.30
CA GLU A 428 25.93 34.31 0.76
C GLU A 428 26.89 34.96 1.77
N GLY A 429 27.96 35.59 1.26
CA GLY A 429 28.94 36.32 2.07
C GLY A 429 29.70 35.44 3.06
N LYS A 430 29.73 35.85 4.33
CA LYS A 430 30.52 35.22 5.39
C LYS A 430 30.09 33.78 5.69
N GLU A 431 28.80 33.47 5.59
CA GLU A 431 28.30 32.09 5.81
C GLU A 431 28.86 31.11 4.76
N LEU A 432 29.07 31.58 3.51
CA LEU A 432 29.68 30.76 2.46
C LEU A 432 31.18 30.54 2.70
N GLU A 433 31.88 31.55 3.20
CA GLU A 433 33.31 31.43 3.55
C GLU A 433 33.51 30.44 4.71
N ASP A 434 32.71 30.58 5.77
CA ASP A 434 32.73 29.67 6.91
C ASP A 434 32.40 28.23 6.50
N TRP A 435 31.40 28.05 5.62
CA TRP A 435 31.07 26.74 5.07
C TRP A 435 32.20 26.15 4.22
N LYS A 436 32.86 26.94 3.38
CA LYS A 436 34.01 26.48 2.57
C LYS A 436 35.19 26.06 3.44
N VAL A 437 35.42 26.75 4.56
CA VAL A 437 36.44 26.37 5.54
C VAL A 437 36.07 25.06 6.22
N GLN A 438 34.82 24.91 6.67
CA GLN A 438 34.34 23.66 7.29
C GLN A 438 34.35 22.48 6.30
N ASP A 439 33.95 22.68 5.05
CA ASP A 439 33.98 21.63 4.01
C ASP A 439 35.40 21.16 3.72
N ARG A 440 36.37 22.11 3.67
CA ARG A 440 37.79 21.78 3.52
C ARG A 440 38.29 20.96 4.71
N GLN A 441 37.99 21.38 5.94
CA GLN A 441 38.36 20.63 7.15
C GLN A 441 37.74 19.24 7.16
N ARG A 442 36.47 19.10 6.78
CA ARG A 442 35.79 17.81 6.68
C ARG A 442 36.45 16.88 5.66
N LYS A 443 36.76 17.38 4.46
CA LYS A 443 37.47 16.63 3.41
C LYS A 443 38.86 16.22 3.85
N GLU A 444 39.58 17.10 4.54
CA GLU A 444 40.90 16.79 5.12
C GLU A 444 40.79 15.69 6.20
N GLN A 445 39.78 15.74 7.07
CA GLN A 445 39.53 14.71 8.08
C GLN A 445 39.13 13.36 7.46
N GLU A 446 38.27 13.37 6.45
CA GLU A 446 37.84 12.16 5.74
C GLU A 446 39.02 11.53 4.97
N ALA A 447 39.81 12.34 4.25
CA ALA A 447 41.01 11.88 3.57
C ALA A 447 42.07 11.36 4.55
N ALA A 448 42.24 11.99 5.71
CA ALA A 448 43.12 11.51 6.76
C ALA A 448 42.63 10.16 7.32
N ARG A 449 41.32 10.01 7.56
CA ARG A 449 40.71 8.76 8.02
C ARG A 449 40.85 7.63 7.00
N GLU A 450 40.62 7.92 5.72
CA GLU A 450 40.83 6.96 4.64
C GLU A 450 42.31 6.57 4.49
N ALA A 451 43.23 7.53 4.63
CA ALA A 451 44.67 7.25 4.60
C ALA A 451 45.10 6.35 5.76
N ILE A 452 44.54 6.56 6.97
CA ILE A 452 44.78 5.69 8.13
C ILE A 452 44.21 4.28 7.88
N LEU A 453 42.97 4.18 7.37
CA LEU A 453 42.34 2.89 7.03
C LEU A 453 43.12 2.13 5.96
N LYS A 454 43.59 2.83 4.93
CA LYS A 454 44.42 2.26 3.87
C LYS A 454 45.76 1.78 4.43
N ARG A 455 46.43 2.59 5.25
CA ARG A 455 47.69 2.20 5.90
C ARG A 455 47.52 1.01 6.84
N LYS A 456 46.40 0.92 7.58
CA LYS A 456 46.06 -0.26 8.38
C LYS A 456 45.86 -1.50 7.51
N ARG A 457 45.20 -1.37 6.36
CA ARG A 457 45.00 -2.45 5.40
C ARG A 457 46.33 -2.93 4.80
N ASP A 458 47.19 -1.98 4.40
CA ASP A 458 48.52 -2.28 3.86
C ASP A 458 49.45 -2.92 4.91
N MET A 459 49.31 -2.57 6.21
CA MET A 459 50.05 -3.20 7.31
C MET A 459 49.61 -4.66 7.54
N ILE A 460 48.31 -4.92 7.54
CA ILE A 460 47.76 -6.28 7.67
C ILE A 460 48.22 -7.16 6.50
N ASP A 461 48.18 -6.64 5.27
CA ASP A 461 48.67 -7.35 4.08
C ASP A 461 50.19 -7.59 4.10
N SER A 462 50.97 -6.78 4.85
CA SER A 462 52.42 -6.98 5.00
C SER A 462 52.82 -7.95 6.11
N ASP A 463 52.00 -8.07 7.17
CA ASP A 463 52.23 -9.03 8.26
C ASP A 463 51.85 -10.46 7.85
N ASP A 464 50.96 -10.64 6.87
CA ASP A 464 50.58 -11.95 6.29
C ASP A 464 51.62 -12.49 5.29
N MET A 465 52.67 -11.72 4.99
CA MET A 465 53.78 -12.10 4.08
C MET A 465 55.11 -12.29 4.82
N SER A 466 55.09 -12.38 6.16
CA SER A 466 56.25 -12.77 6.97
C SER A 466 55.91 -13.87 7.97
N SER A 467 55.48 -15.03 7.48
CA SER A 467 55.54 -16.29 8.24
C SER A 467 55.82 -17.47 7.31
N ASP A 468 57.10 -17.81 7.18
CA ASP A 468 57.67 -19.06 6.67
C ASP A 468 59.16 -19.00 7.09
N GLU A 469 59.80 -19.88 7.86
CA GLU A 469 59.52 -21.18 8.48
C GLU A 469 60.44 -21.28 9.73
N ASP A 470 60.03 -21.98 10.80
CA ASP A 470 60.84 -23.05 11.44
C ASP A 470 60.20 -23.68 12.70
N SER A 471 60.01 -24.99 12.61
CA SER A 471 60.04 -26.03 13.67
C SER A 471 58.82 -26.39 14.53
N ASP A 472 58.56 -27.71 14.48
CA ASP A 472 57.61 -28.58 15.19
C ASP A 472 57.40 -28.34 16.71
N SER A 473 56.13 -28.36 17.15
CA SER A 473 55.66 -29.20 18.27
C SER A 473 54.14 -29.16 18.43
N GLU A 474 53.57 -30.32 18.80
CA GLU A 474 52.15 -30.56 19.05
C GLU A 474 51.60 -29.70 20.19
N ASN A 475 50.50 -28.95 19.96
CA ASN A 475 49.44 -28.84 20.96
C ASN A 475 48.12 -28.25 20.42
N GLN A 476 47.02 -28.84 20.88
CA GLN A 476 45.62 -28.48 20.65
C GLN A 476 45.26 -27.10 21.24
N HIS A 477 44.80 -26.17 20.41
CA HIS A 477 43.55 -25.40 20.62
C HIS A 477 43.27 -24.52 19.40
N GLY A 478 42.33 -24.94 18.55
CA GLY A 478 41.72 -24.05 17.56
C GLY A 478 40.81 -23.06 18.28
N ILE A 479 41.19 -21.79 18.27
CA ILE A 479 40.28 -20.68 18.55
C ILE A 479 40.24 -19.84 17.28
N ASP A 480 39.13 -19.94 16.56
CA ASP A 480 38.81 -19.11 15.40
C ASP A 480 38.68 -17.63 15.84
N ILE A 481 39.73 -16.84 15.62
CA ILE A 481 39.74 -15.39 15.88
C ILE A 481 39.09 -14.59 14.71
N ALA A 482 38.72 -15.26 13.61
CA ALA A 482 38.16 -14.60 12.43
C ALA A 482 36.70 -14.12 12.59
N ALA A 483 36.01 -14.48 13.68
CA ALA A 483 34.58 -14.16 13.85
C ALA A 483 34.29 -12.93 14.75
N ASN A 484 35.25 -12.41 15.51
CA ASN A 484 34.97 -11.41 16.58
C ASN A 484 35.38 -9.96 16.27
N VAL A 485 35.77 -9.59 15.06
CA VAL A 485 36.16 -8.19 14.74
C VAL A 485 34.95 -7.32 14.32
N ARG A 486 33.74 -7.86 14.26
CA ARG A 486 32.53 -7.08 13.93
C ARG A 486 31.84 -6.40 15.12
N GLU A 487 32.31 -6.63 16.34
CA GLU A 487 31.83 -5.95 17.54
C GLU A 487 33.01 -5.51 18.41
N MET A 488 33.61 -4.37 18.08
CA MET A 488 34.37 -3.59 19.05
C MET A 488 33.77 -2.18 19.11
N ASP A 489 33.33 -1.82 20.31
CA ASP A 489 32.71 -0.54 20.62
C ASP A 489 33.63 0.65 20.33
N ALA A 490 33.04 1.76 19.88
CA ALA A 490 33.72 2.99 19.49
C ALA A 490 34.49 3.68 20.63
N GLU A 491 34.30 3.27 21.89
CA GLU A 491 34.96 3.88 23.06
C GLU A 491 36.39 3.36 23.28
N ALA A 492 36.72 2.14 22.85
CA ALA A 492 38.06 1.56 22.99
C ALA A 492 39.11 2.13 22.01
N ILE A 493 38.68 2.95 21.04
CA ILE A 493 39.56 3.56 20.04
C ILE A 493 40.25 4.83 20.58
N SER A 494 39.73 5.42 21.67
CA SER A 494 40.26 6.68 22.21
C SER A 494 41.52 6.55 23.05
N GLU A 495 41.82 5.36 23.61
CA GLU A 495 42.97 5.18 24.52
C GLU A 495 44.29 4.84 23.81
N ILE A 496 44.27 4.48 22.52
CA ILE A 496 45.48 4.14 21.73
C ILE A 496 46.06 5.36 20.98
N ASP A 497 45.34 6.49 20.96
CA ASP A 497 45.73 7.70 20.20
C ASP A 497 46.90 8.48 20.83
N LEU A 498 47.12 8.38 22.14
CA LEU A 498 48.13 9.18 22.84
C LEU A 498 49.58 8.69 22.62
N GLU A 499 49.77 7.39 22.36
CA GLU A 499 51.10 6.82 22.15
C GLU A 499 51.57 6.98 20.70
N THR A 500 50.62 7.07 19.76
CA THR A 500 50.86 7.24 18.32
C THR A 500 51.09 8.71 17.94
N GLU A 501 50.38 9.67 18.57
CA GLU A 501 50.66 11.10 18.38
C GLU A 501 52.04 11.52 18.91
N ARG A 502 52.53 10.88 19.97
CA ARG A 502 53.88 11.14 20.50
C ARG A 502 55.00 10.75 19.53
N LEU A 503 54.77 9.76 18.66
CA LEU A 503 55.74 9.33 17.65
C LEU A 503 55.77 10.23 16.40
N LEU A 504 54.73 11.05 16.18
CA LEU A 504 54.60 11.89 14.98
C LEU A 504 55.05 13.35 15.17
N SER A 505 55.38 13.77 16.39
CA SER A 505 55.76 15.17 16.69
C SER A 505 57.27 15.46 16.64
N GLY A 506 58.10 14.47 16.30
CA GLY A 506 59.56 14.60 16.30
C GLY A 506 60.20 14.71 14.92
N GLN A 507 60.45 15.95 14.49
CA GLN A 507 61.53 16.40 13.59
C GLN A 507 61.71 15.74 12.20
N THR A 508 61.86 16.62 11.22
CA THR A 508 62.25 16.40 9.82
C THR A 508 63.29 15.29 9.61
N PHE A 509 62.98 14.32 8.75
CA PHE A 509 63.99 13.45 8.16
C PHE A 509 64.19 13.82 6.68
N ASP A 510 65.40 14.28 6.36
CA ASP A 510 65.91 14.29 5.00
C ASP A 510 66.00 12.84 4.50
N LEU A 511 65.38 12.55 3.35
CA LEU A 511 65.49 11.26 2.68
C LEU A 511 66.96 11.03 2.27
N TYR A 512 67.67 10.22 3.05
CA TYR A 512 68.89 9.57 2.58
C TYR A 512 68.53 8.47 1.59
N ILE A 513 68.56 8.79 0.30
CA ILE A 513 68.66 7.76 -0.74
C ILE A 513 70.08 7.20 -0.68
N LYS A 514 70.27 6.14 0.12
CA LYS A 514 71.48 5.31 0.00
C LYS A 514 71.46 4.63 -1.36
N GLY A 515 72.25 5.16 -2.29
CA GLY A 515 72.60 4.48 -3.52
C GLY A 515 73.20 3.12 -3.21
N ARG A 516 72.54 2.05 -3.67
CA ARG A 516 73.16 0.72 -3.75
C ARG A 516 74.28 0.80 -4.79
N GLY A 517 75.52 0.79 -4.30
CA GLY A 517 76.71 0.61 -5.10
C GLY A 517 76.76 -0.80 -5.70
N LEU A 518 76.91 -0.80 -7.03
CA LEU A 518 77.29 -1.85 -7.98
C LEU A 518 77.95 -3.14 -7.45
N VAL A 519 77.54 -4.28 -8.05
CA VAL A 519 78.45 -5.17 -8.79
C VAL A 519 77.83 -5.56 -10.14
N HIS A 520 78.47 -5.07 -11.21
CA HIS A 520 78.64 -5.57 -12.60
C HIS A 520 77.47 -6.17 -13.41
N GLY A 521 77.18 -5.53 -14.55
CA GLY A 521 76.64 -6.21 -15.73
C GLY A 521 75.80 -5.35 -16.68
N LEU A 522 76.43 -4.84 -17.75
CA LEU A 522 75.88 -4.37 -19.04
C LEU A 522 74.81 -3.23 -19.09
N HIS A 523 75.23 -2.14 -19.75
CA HIS A 523 74.47 -1.18 -20.57
C HIS A 523 73.20 -0.52 -20.02
N PHE A 524 73.40 0.69 -19.49
CA PHE A 524 72.41 1.75 -19.34
C PHE A 524 71.69 2.10 -20.66
N LEU A 525 70.35 2.08 -20.63
CA LEU A 525 69.55 3.09 -21.32
C LEU A 525 68.99 4.03 -20.24
N LYS A 526 69.22 5.33 -20.43
CA LYS A 526 68.79 6.42 -19.56
C LYS A 526 67.27 6.37 -19.34
N SER A 527 66.83 6.06 -18.12
CA SER A 527 65.45 6.32 -17.70
C SER A 527 65.28 7.84 -17.55
N TYR A 528 64.57 8.46 -18.50
CA TYR A 528 64.09 9.82 -18.33
C TYR A 528 62.98 9.83 -17.28
N CYS A 529 62.85 10.93 -16.52
CA CYS A 529 61.75 11.13 -15.60
C CYS A 529 60.42 11.06 -16.36
N MET A 530 59.68 9.97 -16.16
CA MET A 530 58.31 9.82 -16.66
C MET A 530 57.33 10.17 -15.54
N PHE A 531 56.14 10.63 -15.94
CA PHE A 531 55.02 10.79 -15.01
C PHE A 531 54.66 9.45 -14.35
N PRO A 532 54.11 9.43 -13.12
CA PRO A 532 53.68 8.20 -12.48
C PRO A 532 52.63 7.51 -13.35
N PHE A 533 53.04 6.44 -14.02
CA PHE A 533 52.17 5.58 -14.82
C PHE A 533 52.14 4.23 -14.14
N GLN A 534 50.96 3.80 -13.69
CA GLN A 534 50.78 2.44 -13.21
C GLN A 534 50.68 1.52 -14.43
N GLU A 535 51.76 0.81 -14.72
CA GLU A 535 51.80 -0.18 -15.77
C GLU A 535 50.87 -1.34 -15.39
N LYS A 536 49.78 -1.53 -16.14
CA LYS A 536 48.87 -2.66 -15.92
C LYS A 536 49.57 -3.95 -16.36
N ILE A 537 49.92 -4.80 -15.40
CA ILE A 537 50.50 -6.11 -15.68
C ILE A 537 49.43 -6.96 -16.38
N ARG A 538 49.66 -7.27 -17.66
CA ARG A 538 48.78 -8.13 -18.46
C ARG A 538 48.96 -9.58 -18.01
N ARG A 539 47.85 -10.26 -17.69
CA ARG A 539 47.88 -11.70 -17.37
C ARG A 539 47.92 -12.49 -18.68
N VAL A 540 48.84 -13.42 -18.79
CA VAL A 540 49.06 -14.25 -19.98
C VAL A 540 48.87 -15.71 -19.59
N ASP A 541 48.02 -16.45 -20.31
CA ASP A 541 47.88 -17.90 -20.19
C ASP A 541 48.65 -18.63 -21.32
N GLU A 542 48.54 -19.97 -21.38
CA GLU A 542 49.22 -20.80 -22.40
C GLU A 542 48.80 -20.47 -23.85
N TYR A 543 47.72 -19.71 -24.06
CA TYR A 543 47.18 -19.32 -25.35
C TYR A 543 47.30 -17.82 -25.67
N GLY A 544 47.74 -16.99 -24.71
CA GLY A 544 48.07 -15.58 -24.94
C GLY A 544 47.59 -14.63 -23.85
N GLU A 545 47.44 -13.35 -24.18
CA GLU A 545 46.92 -12.35 -23.23
C GLU A 545 45.45 -12.65 -22.90
N ILE A 546 45.13 -12.70 -21.60
CA ILE A 546 43.77 -12.90 -21.13
C ILE A 546 42.95 -11.65 -21.47
N TYR A 547 41.90 -11.86 -22.27
CA TYR A 547 40.97 -10.83 -22.73
C TYR A 547 40.12 -10.28 -21.58
N ASP A 548 40.05 -8.95 -21.46
CA ASP A 548 39.11 -8.25 -20.58
C ASP A 548 37.82 -7.90 -21.36
N PRO A 549 36.66 -8.49 -21.02
CA PRO A 549 35.40 -8.24 -21.71
C PRO A 549 34.91 -6.81 -21.68
N GLU A 550 35.34 -6.01 -20.70
CA GLU A 550 34.86 -4.65 -20.54
C GLU A 550 35.53 -3.69 -21.53
N GLU A 551 36.75 -3.99 -21.98
CA GLU A 551 37.55 -3.12 -22.88
C GLU A 551 37.01 -3.09 -24.32
N TYR A 552 36.17 -4.06 -24.70
CA TYR A 552 35.64 -4.25 -26.07
C TYR A 552 34.12 -4.03 -26.18
N THR A 553 33.47 -3.50 -25.14
CA THR A 553 32.06 -3.09 -25.23
C THR A 553 31.93 -1.79 -26.01
N VAL A 554 31.78 -1.89 -27.33
CA VAL A 554 31.48 -0.75 -28.20
C VAL A 554 30.05 -0.28 -27.95
N LYS A 555 29.88 1.00 -27.57
CA LYS A 555 28.57 1.67 -27.56
C LYS A 555 28.02 1.68 -28.99
N ALA A 556 26.99 0.87 -29.24
CA ALA A 556 26.33 0.81 -30.54
C ALA A 556 25.35 1.98 -30.69
N ASP A 557 25.59 2.82 -31.70
CA ASP A 557 24.64 3.81 -32.21
C ASP A 557 23.56 3.11 -33.07
N THR A 558 22.29 3.26 -32.63
CA THR A 558 21.01 3.30 -33.37
C THR A 558 20.75 2.38 -34.59
N ASP A 559 19.81 1.43 -34.49
CA ASP A 559 18.41 1.57 -34.99
C ASP A 559 17.62 0.23 -35.03
N ASP A 560 16.33 0.33 -34.66
CA ASP A 560 15.19 -0.52 -35.08
C ASP A 560 15.00 -1.98 -34.58
N ALA A 561 15.11 -2.25 -33.26
CA ALA A 561 14.46 -3.46 -32.68
C ALA A 561 14.11 -3.44 -31.17
N THR A 562 14.19 -2.30 -30.46
CA THR A 562 14.19 -2.32 -28.98
C THR A 562 13.14 -1.41 -28.32
N LEU A 563 11.89 -1.45 -28.81
CA LEU A 563 10.78 -0.66 -28.24
C LEU A 563 10.23 -1.15 -26.88
N LEU A 564 10.87 -2.12 -26.22
CA LEU A 564 10.45 -2.65 -24.92
C LEU A 564 11.47 -2.48 -23.78
N LEU A 565 12.68 -1.96 -24.04
CA LEU A 565 13.73 -1.82 -23.00
C LEU A 565 14.18 -0.39 -22.72
N ASP A 566 13.58 0.64 -23.33
CA ASP A 566 13.98 2.04 -23.17
C ASP A 566 13.22 2.82 -22.06
N ILE A 567 12.82 2.16 -20.97
CA ILE A 567 12.15 2.84 -19.82
C ILE A 567 13.16 3.27 -18.74
N ASP A 568 14.38 2.72 -18.72
CA ASP A 568 15.36 2.94 -17.64
C ASP A 568 16.55 3.84 -17.99
N LYS A 569 16.57 4.50 -19.16
CA LYS A 569 17.58 5.56 -19.37
C LYS A 569 17.28 6.77 -18.48
N PRO A 570 18.20 7.20 -17.59
CA PRO A 570 18.08 8.51 -16.98
C PRO A 570 18.09 9.55 -18.10
N TYR A 571 17.14 10.48 -18.01
CA TYR A 571 17.04 11.61 -18.92
C TYR A 571 18.33 12.43 -18.79
N GLU A 572 19.17 12.46 -19.83
CA GLU A 572 20.15 13.54 -19.98
C GLU A 572 19.33 14.82 -20.16
N SER A 573 19.38 15.71 -19.17
CA SER A 573 18.89 17.06 -19.35
C SER A 573 19.78 17.74 -20.37
N ASP A 574 19.18 18.22 -21.46
CA ASP A 574 19.83 19.12 -22.40
C ASP A 574 20.42 20.32 -21.63
N SER A 575 21.75 20.35 -21.52
CA SER A 575 22.57 21.50 -21.13
C SER A 575 22.07 22.29 -19.91
N GLU A 576 22.12 21.67 -18.72
CA GLU A 576 22.45 22.46 -17.54
C GLU A 576 23.97 22.57 -17.51
N THR A 577 24.51 23.75 -17.76
CA THR A 577 25.81 24.13 -17.21
C THR A 577 25.83 23.66 -15.77
N GLU A 578 26.76 22.79 -15.40
CA GLU A 578 27.06 22.45 -14.00
C GLU A 578 27.49 23.74 -13.30
N GLU A 579 26.52 24.57 -12.89
CA GLU A 579 26.74 25.55 -11.85
C GLU A 579 27.05 24.72 -10.61
N GLU A 580 28.31 24.74 -10.18
CA GLU A 580 28.75 24.22 -8.87
C GLU A 580 27.64 24.50 -7.85
N SER A 581 26.97 23.43 -7.36
CA SER A 581 25.79 23.55 -6.52
C SER A 581 26.15 24.35 -5.28
N ARG A 582 25.75 25.62 -5.25
CA ARG A 582 26.07 26.52 -4.13
C ARG A 582 25.45 25.90 -2.88
N PRO A 583 26.19 25.81 -1.76
CA PRO A 583 25.63 25.28 -0.52
C PRO A 583 24.43 26.12 -0.11
N THR A 584 23.38 25.46 0.36
CA THR A 584 22.12 26.10 0.74
C THR A 584 21.84 25.88 2.22
N LYS A 585 21.07 26.78 2.82
CA LYS A 585 20.59 26.70 4.19
C LYS A 585 19.07 26.67 4.19
N SER A 586 18.50 25.79 5.01
CA SER A 586 17.06 25.73 5.20
C SER A 586 16.59 26.88 6.11
N PHE A 587 15.57 27.59 5.65
CA PHE A 587 14.93 28.70 6.36
C PHE A 587 13.45 28.39 6.57
N ILE A 588 13.01 28.40 7.83
CA ILE A 588 11.61 28.18 8.20
C ILE A 588 10.95 29.54 8.43
N GLU A 589 10.10 29.95 7.49
CA GLU A 589 9.35 31.21 7.55
C GLU A 589 7.91 30.94 8.01
N LYS A 590 7.51 31.47 9.17
CA LYS A 590 6.10 31.50 9.56
C LYS A 590 5.43 32.70 8.90
N ARG A 591 4.64 32.46 7.85
CA ARG A 591 3.96 33.51 7.10
C ARG A 591 2.49 33.60 7.50
N ARG A 592 2.06 34.80 7.90
CA ARG A 592 0.64 35.12 8.07
C ARG A 592 0.01 35.40 6.71
N VAL A 593 -0.98 34.60 6.33
CA VAL A 593 -1.66 34.72 5.05
C VAL A 593 -3.13 35.08 5.30
N GLN A 594 -3.55 36.21 4.76
CA GLN A 594 -4.95 36.62 4.79
C GLN A 594 -5.71 35.89 3.68
N ILE A 595 -6.74 35.13 4.07
CA ILE A 595 -7.53 34.32 3.15
C ILE A 595 -8.77 35.10 2.72
N ASN A 596 -8.80 35.48 1.45
CA ASN A 596 -9.94 36.12 0.80
C ASN A 596 -10.55 35.25 -0.30
N CYS A 597 -9.83 34.24 -0.78
CA CYS A 597 -10.34 33.30 -1.76
C CYS A 597 -11.53 32.50 -1.24
N ARG A 598 -12.29 31.90 -2.17
CA ARG A 598 -13.34 30.94 -1.82
C ARG A 598 -12.75 29.56 -1.64
N VAL A 599 -13.28 28.80 -0.69
CA VAL A 599 -12.94 27.40 -0.46
C VAL A 599 -14.21 26.57 -0.54
N THR A 600 -14.11 25.41 -1.16
CA THR A 600 -15.17 24.40 -1.21
C THR A 600 -14.55 23.03 -1.09
N PHE A 601 -15.24 22.12 -0.41
CA PHE A 601 -14.87 20.73 -0.34
C PHE A 601 -15.92 19.90 -1.06
N VAL A 602 -15.45 19.02 -1.94
CA VAL A 602 -16.29 18.04 -2.63
C VAL A 602 -15.57 16.71 -2.56
N ASP A 603 -16.18 15.76 -1.85
CA ASP A 603 -15.60 14.43 -1.70
C ASP A 603 -15.51 13.68 -3.03
N MET A 604 -14.26 13.55 -3.48
CA MET A 604 -13.79 12.80 -4.63
C MET A 604 -12.70 11.82 -4.19
N GLU A 605 -12.69 11.38 -2.92
CA GLU A 605 -11.70 10.44 -2.38
C GLU A 605 -11.89 9.03 -2.93
N GLY A 606 -13.11 8.65 -3.33
CA GLY A 606 -13.38 7.32 -3.89
C GLY A 606 -13.23 6.22 -2.84
N ARG A 607 -13.80 6.43 -1.64
CA ARG A 607 -13.87 5.45 -0.55
C ARG A 607 -15.33 5.11 -0.21
N THR A 608 -15.54 3.97 0.43
CA THR A 608 -16.88 3.55 0.89
C THR A 608 -17.36 4.40 2.08
N ASP A 609 -18.67 4.60 2.21
CA ASP A 609 -19.30 5.32 3.31
C ASP A 609 -19.67 4.37 4.46
N GLY A 610 -19.78 4.88 5.69
CA GLY A 610 -19.92 4.02 6.87
C GLY A 610 -21.14 3.09 6.88
N THR A 611 -22.26 3.51 6.27
CA THR A 611 -23.46 2.66 6.15
C THR A 611 -23.22 1.49 5.19
N SER A 612 -22.50 1.72 4.10
CA SER A 612 -22.19 0.67 3.15
C SER A 612 -21.08 -0.25 3.69
N THR A 613 -20.07 0.29 4.39
CA THR A 613 -19.05 -0.51 5.08
C THR A 613 -19.70 -1.47 6.07
N SER A 614 -20.60 -1.01 6.92
CA SER A 614 -21.29 -1.89 7.89
C SER A 614 -22.13 -2.97 7.18
N ASN A 615 -22.86 -2.62 6.11
CA ASN A 615 -23.61 -3.58 5.31
C ASN A 615 -22.71 -4.64 4.66
N ILE A 616 -21.55 -4.24 4.15
CA ILE A 616 -20.56 -5.14 3.54
C ILE A 616 -19.98 -6.09 4.60
N ILE A 617 -19.63 -5.59 5.79
CA ILE A 617 -19.15 -6.43 6.91
C ILE A 617 -20.23 -7.43 7.35
N ILE A 618 -21.51 -7.02 7.40
CA ILE A 618 -22.61 -7.92 7.74
C ILE A 618 -22.74 -9.05 6.71
N GLN A 619 -22.67 -8.73 5.41
CA GLN A 619 -22.80 -9.70 4.32
C GLN A 619 -21.57 -10.61 4.18
N LEU A 620 -20.35 -10.09 4.42
CA LEU A 620 -19.11 -10.89 4.42
C LEU A 620 -19.13 -11.97 5.51
N MET A 621 -19.88 -11.76 6.60
CA MET A 621 -19.95 -12.67 7.75
C MET A 621 -18.57 -13.11 8.29
N PRO A 622 -17.62 -12.20 8.54
CA PRO A 622 -16.33 -12.55 9.12
C PRO A 622 -16.52 -13.12 10.54
N LYS A 623 -15.64 -14.04 10.96
CA LYS A 623 -15.64 -14.55 12.34
C LYS A 623 -15.17 -13.49 13.32
N ARG A 624 -14.13 -12.74 12.94
CA ARG A 624 -13.53 -11.65 13.73
C ARG A 624 -13.29 -10.43 12.87
N VAL A 625 -13.38 -9.25 13.47
CA VAL A 625 -13.16 -7.97 12.78
C VAL A 625 -12.20 -7.11 13.59
N VAL A 626 -11.14 -6.61 12.95
CA VAL A 626 -10.25 -5.59 13.48
C VAL A 626 -10.55 -4.30 12.73
N ILE A 627 -10.92 -3.26 13.48
CA ILE A 627 -11.23 -1.94 12.93
C ILE A 627 -10.09 -0.99 13.25
N VAL A 628 -9.45 -0.46 12.21
CA VAL A 628 -8.31 0.45 12.27
C VAL A 628 -8.55 1.68 11.39
N HIS A 629 -7.56 2.56 11.24
CA HIS A 629 -7.56 3.75 10.37
C HIS A 629 -8.85 4.58 10.39
N GLY A 630 -8.92 5.51 11.33
CA GLY A 630 -10.03 6.44 11.50
C GLY A 630 -10.03 7.07 12.88
N SER A 631 -10.73 8.20 13.03
CA SER A 631 -10.84 8.87 14.32
C SER A 631 -11.41 7.94 15.40
N HIS A 632 -11.03 8.13 16.66
CA HIS A 632 -11.59 7.34 17.76
C HIS A 632 -13.13 7.29 17.75
N ALA A 633 -13.79 8.40 17.44
CA ALA A 633 -15.25 8.46 17.29
C ALA A 633 -15.76 7.61 16.12
N SER A 634 -15.06 7.62 14.99
CA SER A 634 -15.40 6.80 13.81
C SER A 634 -15.25 5.30 14.10
N THR A 635 -14.16 4.90 14.73
CA THR A 635 -13.87 3.51 15.10
C THR A 635 -14.92 2.96 16.05
N GLN A 636 -15.27 3.72 17.10
CA GLN A 636 -16.32 3.32 18.03
C GLN A 636 -17.70 3.25 17.38
N ALA A 637 -18.04 4.19 16.48
CA ALA A 637 -19.31 4.14 15.77
C ALA A 637 -19.45 2.90 14.89
N LEU A 638 -18.39 2.53 14.15
CA LEU A 638 -18.41 1.30 13.33
C LEU A 638 -18.44 0.04 14.19
N ALA A 639 -17.73 0.02 15.31
CA ALA A 639 -17.74 -1.09 16.25
C ALA A 639 -19.15 -1.33 16.83
N SER A 640 -19.83 -0.27 17.29
CA SER A 640 -21.22 -0.36 17.77
C SER A 640 -22.18 -0.87 16.69
N LEU A 641 -22.07 -0.39 15.45
CA LEU A 641 -22.88 -0.88 14.33
C LEU A 641 -22.65 -2.37 14.04
N CYS A 642 -21.41 -2.85 14.22
CA CYS A 642 -21.10 -4.27 14.08
C CYS A 642 -21.76 -5.09 15.19
N HIS A 643 -21.79 -4.60 16.44
CA HIS A 643 -22.43 -5.28 17.57
C HIS A 643 -23.96 -5.31 17.50
N ASP A 644 -24.61 -4.22 17.07
CA ASP A 644 -26.08 -4.08 17.08
C ASP A 644 -26.81 -4.96 16.05
N SER A 645 -26.09 -5.44 15.03
CA SER A 645 -26.69 -6.26 13.97
C SER A 645 -27.02 -7.67 14.46
N GLN A 646 -28.28 -8.12 14.32
CA GLN A 646 -28.76 -9.43 14.82
C GLN A 646 -28.00 -10.67 14.26
N ALA A 647 -27.27 -10.51 13.15
CA ALA A 647 -26.37 -11.53 12.60
C ALA A 647 -25.01 -11.62 13.34
N SER A 648 -24.77 -10.76 14.34
CA SER A 648 -23.49 -10.56 15.02
C SER A 648 -23.44 -11.06 16.46
N ALA A 649 -24.41 -11.85 16.92
CA ALA A 649 -24.44 -12.42 18.28
C ALA A 649 -23.24 -13.32 18.66
N LYS A 650 -22.27 -13.51 17.76
CA LYS A 650 -21.02 -14.28 17.95
C LYS A 650 -19.76 -13.64 17.35
N LYS A 651 -19.80 -12.41 16.84
CA LYS A 651 -18.63 -11.79 16.19
C LYS A 651 -17.76 -11.06 17.21
N GLU A 652 -16.46 -11.37 17.22
CA GLU A 652 -15.47 -10.66 18.04
C GLU A 652 -14.97 -9.44 17.24
N VAL A 653 -15.17 -8.24 17.79
CA VAL A 653 -14.76 -6.97 17.19
C VAL A 653 -13.67 -6.35 18.05
N TYR A 654 -12.56 -5.94 17.42
CA TYR A 654 -11.39 -5.37 18.08
C TYR A 654 -11.07 -3.98 17.53
N THR A 655 -10.67 -3.07 18.42
CA THR A 655 -10.30 -1.68 18.11
C THR A 655 -8.96 -1.33 18.79
N PRO A 656 -7.82 -1.83 18.28
CA PRO A 656 -6.53 -1.70 18.95
C PRO A 656 -6.05 -0.25 19.03
N GLY A 657 -5.25 0.06 20.06
CA GLY A 657 -4.43 1.25 20.16
C GLY A 657 -3.10 1.13 19.41
N ILE A 658 -2.40 2.26 19.25
CA ILE A 658 -1.07 2.30 18.62
C ILE A 658 -0.06 1.56 19.51
N GLY A 659 0.63 0.58 18.92
CA GLY A 659 1.57 -0.32 19.59
C GLY A 659 0.91 -1.48 20.34
N GLU A 660 -0.43 -1.61 20.31
CA GLU A 660 -1.13 -2.73 20.93
C GLU A 660 -1.07 -3.96 20.03
N THR A 661 -0.68 -5.10 20.64
CA THR A 661 -0.70 -6.43 20.00
C THR A 661 -1.92 -7.20 20.46
N LEU A 662 -2.75 -7.62 19.52
CA LEU A 662 -3.94 -8.42 19.74
C LEU A 662 -3.65 -9.87 19.37
N ASN A 663 -3.96 -10.81 20.27
CA ASN A 663 -4.02 -12.22 19.92
C ASN A 663 -5.38 -12.54 19.31
N VAL A 664 -5.39 -12.79 18.01
CA VAL A 664 -6.57 -13.04 17.19
C VAL A 664 -6.63 -14.50 16.74
N SER A 665 -5.87 -15.39 17.39
CA SER A 665 -5.76 -16.82 17.06
C SER A 665 -7.08 -17.55 17.29
N SER A 666 -7.42 -18.51 16.43
CA SER A 666 -8.54 -19.40 16.69
C SER A 666 -8.13 -20.53 17.65
N GLY A 667 -8.81 -20.67 18.80
CA GLY A 667 -8.63 -21.82 19.70
C GLY A 667 -9.21 -23.13 19.13
N ILE A 668 -9.37 -23.21 17.81
CA ILE A 668 -9.97 -24.33 17.10
C ILE A 668 -8.84 -25.15 16.50
N ASN A 669 -8.68 -26.37 16.99
CA ASN A 669 -7.73 -27.30 16.39
C ASN A 669 -8.30 -27.79 15.06
N ILE A 670 -7.62 -27.43 13.96
CA ILE A 670 -7.95 -27.91 12.63
C ILE A 670 -7.04 -29.10 12.32
N TYR A 671 -7.66 -30.20 11.91
CA TYR A 671 -6.97 -31.42 11.49
C TYR A 671 -7.30 -31.70 10.02
N LYS A 672 -6.28 -31.89 9.20
CA LYS A 672 -6.44 -32.29 7.81
C LYS A 672 -6.58 -33.81 7.76
N ILE A 673 -7.71 -34.30 7.27
CA ILE A 673 -8.01 -35.73 7.15
C ILE A 673 -8.32 -36.02 5.69
N LYS A 674 -7.66 -37.03 5.11
CA LYS A 674 -7.87 -37.48 3.73
C LYS A 674 -9.00 -38.52 3.70
N LEU A 675 -9.94 -38.38 2.78
CA LEU A 675 -11.03 -39.35 2.59
C LEU A 675 -10.56 -40.51 1.70
N THR A 676 -10.86 -41.78 2.04
CA THR A 676 -10.57 -42.88 1.09
C THR A 676 -11.53 -42.87 -0.10
N ASP A 677 -11.03 -43.31 -1.25
CA ASP A 677 -11.85 -43.49 -2.46
C ASP A 677 -13.02 -44.45 -2.24
N ALA A 678 -12.83 -45.45 -1.37
CA ALA A 678 -13.88 -46.40 -0.99
C ALA A 678 -15.02 -45.70 -0.24
N LEU A 679 -14.69 -44.85 0.72
CA LEU A 679 -15.66 -44.08 1.50
C LEU A 679 -16.38 -43.03 0.64
N PHE A 680 -15.64 -42.35 -0.24
CA PHE A 680 -16.22 -41.39 -1.17
C PHE A 680 -17.23 -42.06 -2.13
N LYS A 681 -16.92 -43.25 -2.66
CA LYS A 681 -17.84 -44.02 -3.51
C LYS A 681 -19.09 -44.51 -2.78
N GLN A 682 -19.02 -44.78 -1.48
CA GLN A 682 -20.18 -45.19 -0.67
C GLN A 682 -21.04 -44.01 -0.21
N THR A 683 -20.51 -42.78 -0.28
CA THR A 683 -21.21 -41.59 0.19
C THR A 683 -22.37 -41.25 -0.74
N ARG A 684 -23.60 -41.28 -0.21
CA ARG A 684 -24.78 -40.86 -0.96
C ARG A 684 -24.90 -39.33 -0.95
N LEU A 685 -24.68 -38.72 -2.11
CA LEU A 685 -24.89 -37.30 -2.31
C LEU A 685 -26.38 -37.00 -2.56
N LEU A 686 -26.96 -36.12 -1.74
CA LEU A 686 -28.34 -35.65 -1.82
C LEU A 686 -28.34 -34.15 -2.16
N GLY A 687 -29.07 -33.77 -3.20
CA GLY A 687 -29.30 -32.36 -3.51
C GLY A 687 -30.33 -31.76 -2.56
N VAL A 688 -29.95 -30.76 -1.78
CA VAL A 688 -30.86 -29.97 -0.92
C VAL A 688 -30.73 -28.50 -1.31
N GLN A 689 -31.81 -27.96 -1.88
CA GLN A 689 -31.84 -26.61 -2.44
C GLN A 689 -30.77 -26.40 -3.53
N GLU A 690 -29.81 -25.50 -3.32
CA GLU A 690 -28.69 -25.21 -4.23
C GLU A 690 -27.40 -25.98 -3.87
N ASN A 691 -27.41 -26.76 -2.79
CA ASN A 691 -26.23 -27.46 -2.28
C ASN A 691 -26.34 -28.98 -2.46
N ILE A 692 -25.19 -29.65 -2.56
CA ILE A 692 -25.08 -31.11 -2.55
C ILE A 692 -24.53 -31.52 -1.18
N LEU A 693 -25.25 -32.37 -0.47
CA LEU A 693 -24.87 -32.87 0.86
C LEU A 693 -24.50 -34.35 0.79
N GLY A 694 -23.43 -34.73 1.46
CA GLY A 694 -23.07 -36.13 1.70
C GLY A 694 -22.81 -36.34 3.19
N PHE A 695 -23.48 -37.32 3.78
CA PHE A 695 -23.15 -37.78 5.14
C PHE A 695 -22.02 -38.81 5.06
N VAL A 696 -20.96 -38.59 5.83
CA VAL A 696 -19.78 -39.46 5.87
C VAL A 696 -19.48 -39.84 7.30
N SER A 697 -19.31 -41.14 7.55
CA SER A 697 -18.89 -41.70 8.83
C SER A 697 -17.83 -42.77 8.57
N GLY A 698 -16.76 -42.78 9.35
CA GLY A 698 -15.64 -43.69 9.13
C GLY A 698 -14.69 -43.72 10.33
N ARG A 699 -13.69 -44.60 10.25
CA ARG A 699 -12.63 -44.70 11.24
C ARG A 699 -11.38 -44.00 10.75
N ILE A 700 -10.80 -43.16 11.61
CA ILE A 700 -9.52 -42.52 11.32
C ILE A 700 -8.40 -43.55 11.51
N GLN A 701 -7.60 -43.75 10.47
CA GLN A 701 -6.41 -44.58 10.48
C GLN A 701 -5.17 -43.73 10.18
N TYR A 702 -4.07 -44.03 10.85
CA TYR A 702 -2.76 -43.45 10.57
C TYR A 702 -1.96 -44.52 9.81
N ALA A 703 -1.80 -44.33 8.50
CA ALA A 703 -0.90 -45.18 7.72
C ALA A 703 0.56 -44.76 7.99
N GLN A 704 1.49 -45.71 8.02
CA GLN A 704 2.89 -45.45 8.40
C GLN A 704 3.64 -44.55 7.41
N ASP A 705 3.15 -44.40 6.17
CA ASP A 705 3.80 -43.66 5.09
C ASP A 705 3.01 -42.42 4.59
N ASP A 706 1.81 -42.14 5.12
CA ASP A 706 0.96 -41.04 4.65
C ASP A 706 1.04 -39.86 5.63
N GLU A 707 1.33 -38.65 5.13
CA GLU A 707 1.54 -37.44 5.94
C GLU A 707 0.28 -37.00 6.71
N PHE A 708 -0.90 -37.41 6.24
CA PHE A 708 -2.18 -37.07 6.85
C PHE A 708 -2.97 -38.32 7.26
N PRO A 709 -3.70 -38.29 8.39
CA PRO A 709 -4.61 -39.37 8.76
C PRO A 709 -5.70 -39.55 7.70
N VAL A 710 -6.09 -40.81 7.50
CA VAL A 710 -7.05 -41.21 6.48
C VAL A 710 -8.35 -41.65 7.16
N LEU A 711 -9.49 -41.13 6.68
CA LEU A 711 -10.82 -41.59 7.10
C LEU A 711 -11.27 -42.71 6.16
N ASP A 712 -11.38 -43.92 6.70
CA ASP A 712 -11.76 -45.11 5.94
C ASP A 712 -13.09 -45.72 6.40
N VAL A 713 -13.65 -46.60 5.57
CA VAL A 713 -14.91 -47.29 5.81
C VAL A 713 -14.85 -48.09 7.11
N ASN A 714 -15.90 -47.99 7.93
CA ASN A 714 -16.01 -48.77 9.16
C ASN A 714 -16.17 -50.26 8.80
N SER A 715 -15.12 -51.07 8.96
CA SER A 715 -15.11 -52.49 8.61
C SER A 715 -15.74 -53.40 9.67
N THR A 716 -15.99 -52.90 10.88
CA THR A 716 -16.73 -53.60 11.94
C THR A 716 -18.22 -53.32 11.82
N GLU A 717 -18.90 -54.28 11.20
CA GLU A 717 -20.31 -54.68 11.32
C GLU A 717 -21.42 -53.61 11.35
N LEU A 718 -22.42 -53.87 10.51
CA LEU A 718 -23.75 -53.26 10.54
C LEU A 718 -24.39 -53.43 11.92
N GLU A 719 -24.20 -52.47 12.83
CA GLU A 719 -25.34 -52.10 13.66
C GLU A 719 -26.30 -51.35 12.74
N SER A 720 -27.29 -52.10 12.24
CA SER A 720 -28.58 -51.58 11.78
C SER A 720 -29.33 -50.92 12.93
N GLY A 721 -28.70 -49.97 13.62
CA GLY A 721 -29.32 -49.02 14.50
C GLY A 721 -30.01 -48.00 13.62
N TRP A 722 -31.32 -47.84 13.77
CA TRP A 722 -32.05 -46.74 13.18
C TRP A 722 -31.37 -45.43 13.57
N GLN A 723 -30.70 -44.77 12.60
CA GLN A 723 -30.15 -43.44 12.82
C GLN A 723 -31.26 -42.42 12.60
N PRO A 724 -31.53 -41.53 13.58
CA PRO A 724 -32.54 -40.51 13.41
C PRO A 724 -32.11 -39.55 12.30
N PRO A 725 -33.00 -39.21 11.35
CA PRO A 725 -32.66 -38.31 10.26
C PRO A 725 -32.17 -36.96 10.81
N MET A 726 -31.00 -36.52 10.37
CA MET A 726 -30.45 -35.22 10.73
C MET A 726 -31.05 -34.15 9.82
N MET A 727 -31.71 -33.17 10.45
CA MET A 727 -32.27 -32.02 9.76
C MET A 727 -31.16 -31.05 9.33
N VAL A 728 -31.25 -30.52 8.12
CA VAL A 728 -30.28 -29.59 7.54
C VAL A 728 -30.90 -28.21 7.37
N GLY A 729 -30.27 -27.20 7.98
CA GLY A 729 -30.72 -25.81 7.98
C GLY A 729 -31.79 -25.50 9.04
N ASP A 730 -32.27 -24.26 9.06
CA ASP A 730 -33.38 -23.80 9.92
C ASP A 730 -34.70 -23.91 9.15
N PRO A 731 -35.50 -24.98 9.33
CA PRO A 731 -36.70 -25.20 8.54
C PRO A 731 -37.80 -24.19 8.92
N LYS A 732 -38.05 -23.20 8.06
CA LYS A 732 -39.19 -22.30 8.21
C LYS A 732 -40.47 -22.99 7.76
N LEU A 733 -41.48 -23.07 8.64
CA LEU A 733 -42.80 -23.65 8.31
C LEU A 733 -43.48 -22.95 7.13
N SER A 734 -43.19 -21.67 6.88
CA SER A 734 -43.69 -20.93 5.72
C SER A 734 -43.12 -21.42 4.39
N ALA A 735 -41.83 -21.78 4.36
CA ALA A 735 -41.20 -22.38 3.18
C ALA A 735 -41.74 -23.80 2.93
N LEU A 736 -41.93 -24.57 4.01
CA LEU A 736 -42.49 -25.92 3.94
C LEU A 736 -43.94 -25.91 3.40
N ARG A 737 -44.73 -24.90 3.79
CA ARG A 737 -46.09 -24.68 3.26
C ARG A 737 -46.10 -24.54 1.73
N ALA A 738 -45.18 -23.75 1.18
CA ALA A 738 -45.07 -23.54 -0.26
C ALA A 738 -44.72 -24.85 -1.01
N VAL A 739 -43.80 -25.63 -0.46
CA VAL A 739 -43.39 -26.94 -1.02
C VAL A 739 -44.54 -27.95 -0.99
N LEU A 740 -45.27 -28.02 0.13
CA LEU A 740 -46.38 -28.96 0.30
C LEU A 740 -47.57 -28.60 -0.61
N ASN A 741 -47.93 -27.31 -0.70
CA ASN A 741 -48.95 -26.84 -1.63
C ASN A 741 -48.57 -27.11 -3.09
N GLY A 742 -47.30 -26.92 -3.46
CA GLY A 742 -46.79 -27.23 -4.80
C GLY A 742 -46.87 -28.71 -5.18
N ARG A 743 -46.99 -29.61 -4.19
CA ARG A 743 -47.17 -31.06 -4.38
C ARG A 743 -48.61 -31.53 -4.13
N GLY A 744 -49.58 -30.60 -4.10
CA GLY A 744 -51.01 -30.93 -3.98
C GLY A 744 -51.49 -31.26 -2.57
N VAL A 745 -50.69 -30.99 -1.54
CA VAL A 745 -51.10 -31.15 -0.12
C VAL A 745 -51.70 -29.83 0.36
N SER A 746 -52.95 -29.86 0.84
CA SER A 746 -53.62 -28.68 1.38
C SER A 746 -53.06 -28.30 2.76
N THR A 747 -52.64 -27.05 2.94
CA THR A 747 -51.98 -26.61 4.18
C THR A 747 -52.49 -25.28 4.73
N TYR A 748 -52.70 -25.23 6.05
CA TYR A 748 -53.04 -24.01 6.80
C TYR A 748 -52.33 -23.97 8.16
N PHE A 749 -52.22 -22.77 8.74
CA PHE A 749 -51.68 -22.59 10.09
C PHE A 749 -52.81 -22.58 11.11
N ASP A 750 -52.67 -23.32 12.18
CA ASP A 750 -53.52 -23.21 13.35
C ASP A 750 -53.10 -22.01 14.23
N SER A 751 -53.98 -21.59 15.14
CA SER A 751 -53.81 -20.53 16.13
C SER A 751 -52.53 -20.66 16.99
N GLU A 752 -52.01 -21.87 17.17
CA GLU A 752 -50.75 -22.17 17.86
C GLU A 752 -49.50 -22.11 16.96
N GLY A 753 -49.61 -21.65 15.70
CA GLY A 753 -48.47 -21.59 14.76
C GLY A 753 -48.04 -22.95 14.20
N THR A 754 -48.90 -23.96 14.33
CA THR A 754 -48.67 -25.32 13.82
C THR A 754 -49.13 -25.42 12.36
N LEU A 755 -48.33 -26.05 11.49
CA LEU A 755 -48.72 -26.26 10.09
C LEU A 755 -49.53 -27.56 9.96
N VAL A 756 -50.82 -27.44 9.67
CA VAL A 756 -51.73 -28.58 9.46
C VAL A 756 -51.84 -28.89 7.98
N CYS A 757 -51.67 -30.16 7.63
CA CYS A 757 -51.61 -30.70 6.27
C CYS A 757 -52.73 -31.73 6.08
N ASN A 758 -53.55 -31.57 5.05
CA ASN A 758 -54.69 -32.45 4.70
C ASN A 758 -55.59 -32.81 5.91
N ASN A 759 -55.79 -31.86 6.84
CA ASN A 759 -56.55 -32.02 8.09
C ASN A 759 -56.18 -33.25 8.94
N SER A 760 -55.02 -33.88 8.70
CA SER A 760 -54.67 -35.19 9.28
C SER A 760 -53.27 -35.24 9.87
N VAL A 761 -52.36 -34.37 9.41
CA VAL A 761 -50.96 -34.32 9.84
C VAL A 761 -50.60 -32.91 10.27
N ALA A 762 -50.08 -32.76 11.48
CA ALA A 762 -49.62 -31.51 12.06
C ALA A 762 -48.09 -31.50 12.12
N ILE A 763 -47.48 -30.39 11.70
CA ILE A 763 -46.04 -30.17 11.73
C ILE A 763 -45.74 -29.00 12.67
N LYS A 764 -44.98 -29.28 13.74
CA LYS A 764 -44.56 -28.31 14.76
C LYS A 764 -43.04 -28.18 14.77
N LEU A 765 -42.52 -26.99 15.11
CA LEU A 765 -41.12 -26.81 15.50
C LEU A 765 -40.98 -27.20 16.97
N ALA A 766 -40.20 -28.24 17.24
CA ALA A 766 -39.87 -28.70 18.60
C ALA A 766 -38.45 -28.28 18.95
N SER A 767 -38.29 -27.57 20.07
CA SER A 767 -36.97 -27.24 20.62
C SER A 767 -36.43 -28.43 21.42
N ASN A 768 -35.35 -29.05 20.93
CA ASN A 768 -34.76 -30.18 21.62
C ASN A 768 -33.72 -29.72 22.65
N LYS A 769 -34.14 -29.57 23.92
CA LYS A 769 -33.33 -29.01 25.02
C LYS A 769 -31.98 -29.71 25.23
N ARG A 770 -31.82 -30.98 24.83
CA ARG A 770 -30.56 -31.74 24.95
C ARG A 770 -29.55 -31.49 23.83
N ARG A 771 -29.99 -31.09 22.62
CA ARG A 771 -29.12 -30.94 21.44
C ARG A 771 -28.94 -29.49 20.97
N LYS A 772 -29.63 -28.51 21.58
CA LYS A 772 -29.63 -27.10 21.14
C LYS A 772 -29.95 -26.95 19.63
N THR A 773 -30.78 -27.84 19.08
CA THR A 773 -31.24 -27.81 17.69
C THR A 773 -32.76 -27.77 17.65
N GLU A 774 -33.33 -26.90 16.82
CA GLU A 774 -34.76 -26.88 16.49
C GLU A 774 -35.06 -28.02 15.50
N GLY A 775 -35.98 -28.93 15.85
CA GLY A 775 -36.35 -30.05 14.99
C GLY A 775 -37.82 -29.93 14.54
N LEU A 776 -38.14 -30.37 13.33
CA LEU A 776 -39.53 -30.54 12.92
C LEU A 776 -40.12 -31.81 13.52
N GLN A 777 -41.20 -31.68 14.27
CA GLN A 777 -41.99 -32.79 14.78
C GLN A 777 -43.24 -32.96 13.91
N ILE A 778 -43.35 -34.10 13.24
CA ILE A 778 -44.51 -34.49 12.45
C ILE A 778 -45.41 -35.37 13.31
N GLN A 779 -46.59 -34.86 13.68
CA GLN A 779 -47.60 -35.56 14.48
C GLN A 779 -48.81 -35.87 13.60
N GLY A 780 -49.33 -37.09 13.66
CA GLY A 780 -50.51 -37.48 12.89
C GLY A 780 -50.76 -38.98 12.98
N ASN A 781 -51.94 -39.40 12.53
CA ASN A 781 -52.26 -40.83 12.43
C ASN A 781 -51.44 -41.45 11.29
N LEU A 782 -51.08 -42.74 11.42
CA LEU A 782 -50.38 -43.49 10.38
C LEU A 782 -51.30 -43.69 9.16
N SER A 783 -51.30 -42.72 8.25
CA SER A 783 -52.08 -42.70 7.01
C SER A 783 -51.16 -42.61 5.78
N PRO A 784 -51.66 -42.90 4.56
CA PRO A 784 -50.91 -42.66 3.33
C PRO A 784 -50.40 -41.22 3.24
N ASP A 785 -51.22 -40.26 3.67
CA ASP A 785 -50.86 -38.84 3.75
C ASP A 785 -49.72 -38.58 4.73
N TYR A 786 -49.69 -39.26 5.89
CA TYR A 786 -48.57 -39.16 6.84
C TYR A 786 -47.25 -39.59 6.22
N TYR A 787 -47.22 -40.73 5.52
CA TYR A 787 -45.99 -41.21 4.88
C TYR A 787 -45.59 -40.33 3.68
N LEU A 788 -46.55 -39.84 2.90
CA LEU A 788 -46.31 -38.91 1.80
C LEU A 788 -45.70 -37.60 2.32
N ILE A 789 -46.34 -36.97 3.30
CA ILE A 789 -45.88 -35.70 3.89
C ILE A 789 -44.51 -35.89 4.55
N ARG A 790 -44.30 -36.97 5.29
CA ARG A 790 -43.01 -37.31 5.90
C ARG A 790 -41.91 -37.49 4.84
N SER A 791 -42.20 -38.16 3.73
CA SER A 791 -41.23 -38.34 2.64
C SER A 791 -40.85 -37.01 1.98
N ILE A 792 -41.80 -36.09 1.82
CA ILE A 792 -41.55 -34.77 1.22
C ILE A 792 -40.71 -33.90 2.16
N VAL A 793 -41.06 -33.88 3.45
CA VAL A 793 -40.35 -33.12 4.48
C VAL A 793 -38.92 -33.61 4.61
N TYR A 794 -38.72 -34.93 4.77
CA TYR A 794 -37.38 -35.48 4.92
C TYR A 794 -36.56 -35.41 3.62
N GLY A 795 -37.20 -35.56 2.46
CA GLY A 795 -36.50 -35.40 1.17
C GLY A 795 -35.99 -33.97 0.91
N HIS A 796 -36.55 -32.95 1.55
CA HIS A 796 -36.12 -31.56 1.40
C HIS A 796 -35.26 -31.03 2.54
N PHE A 797 -35.45 -31.54 3.76
CA PHE A 797 -34.86 -30.94 4.96
C PHE A 797 -34.10 -31.93 5.83
N ALA A 798 -33.98 -33.21 5.45
CA ALA A 798 -33.27 -34.21 6.24
C ALA A 798 -32.33 -35.11 5.43
N THR A 799 -31.30 -35.60 6.11
CA THR A 799 -30.38 -36.63 5.62
C THR A 799 -30.39 -37.82 6.60
N ILE A 800 -30.16 -39.03 6.12
CA ILE A 800 -30.05 -40.26 6.93
C ILE A 800 -28.59 -40.63 7.03
#